data_AF-A0A3A5AHT6-F1
#
_entry.id   AF-A0A3A5AHT6-F1
#
_cell.length_a   1.000
_cell.length_b   1.000
_cell.length_c   1.000
_cell.angle_alpha   90.00
_cell.angle_beta   90.00
_cell.angle_gamma   90.00
#
_symmetry.space_group_name_H-M   'P 1'
#
loop_
_entity.id
_entity.type
_entity.pdbx_description
1 polymer ?
#
loop_
_entity_poly.entity_id
_entity_poly.type
_entity_poly.pdbx_seq_one_letter_code
_entity_poly.pdbx_strand_id
1 'polypeptide(L)'
;MKSEGASISQNVRMWILLLYVAGLFATSKLALGAWLPPNTEKGVWFYSALAALLLGNLILTPYFTKPADAISYSVAAIIALSAVNVWSSPNLKGFDQSMWTVAVAYASVVVVAGVASIVLKSSASSGAQRASTSLYLLCDSLGNPRGIFSVVFLFALLSYHRNTPREYLVIGIAWAVFVGLRPLEELAVLLRRWRNIWAVGKNLTRFGEVVGHEVPNVVLVREAHGQRATFGDILIARSENEQSGYSLALDHVGYAEGRWLRMIHLCNCADEVTAGTTDGSVYLIPPADANIDPAHLVFQGRDRIIGLVASDTTVGRLNIEIVRDDLSLHQGSLVECRIGCQWVLYQVIDGVTREEIIQQKNTRGFVRANAKKVGIWNQKISGFEPAPWLPQPNEPVLLVTRQESTTNKDVVGYFPGTQYPIVVDPNLLVTHNTAILGILGVGKSFLSLELVERTIRAGTKVVCLDLTDQYAKELSLFYDEEAQKQKLEELFNVGRAGKTKVSKNVEEGGSVVEFTGKVKEHLDKFLAENSGESLRIYNPAKFEVWRQDSKPFNNVASMASLTPCEVTRIITESVLEVLQGQGMTDRAKCCLVFEEAHSLIPEWNAIASEGDRSATNGTAKAILQGRKFGLGCIVITQRTANVTKTILNQCNTIFALRVFDATGMEFLRNYIGDDYAGVLSNLEDRHAVVFGRASSCRDPVLVRLNDRDKFISVFRE
;
A
#
# COMPACT_ATOMS: atom_id res chain seq x y z
N MET A 1 5.48 -32.49 -13.39
CA MET A 1 4.30 -33.06 -12.69
C MET A 1 4.74 -34.19 -11.76
N LYS A 2 5.10 -33.86 -10.52
CA LYS A 2 5.02 -34.81 -9.39
C LYS A 2 3.73 -34.42 -8.67
N SER A 3 2.84 -35.38 -8.46
CA SER A 3 1.57 -35.17 -7.78
C SER A 3 1.82 -34.55 -6.40
N GLU A 4 1.14 -33.44 -6.13
CA GLU A 4 0.90 -32.91 -4.79
C GLU A 4 0.45 -34.05 -3.88
N GLY A 5 1.32 -34.47 -2.97
CA GLY A 5 0.92 -35.29 -1.84
C GLY A 5 0.24 -34.37 -0.85
N ALA A 6 -1.08 -34.21 -0.94
CA ALA A 6 -1.88 -33.52 0.06
C ALA A 6 -1.42 -33.95 1.46
N SER A 7 -0.91 -33.01 2.26
CA SER A 7 -0.45 -33.29 3.61
C SER A 7 -1.61 -33.85 4.42
N ILE A 8 -1.60 -35.16 4.68
CA ILE A 8 -2.65 -35.88 5.40
C ILE A 8 -2.87 -35.17 6.75
N SER A 9 -4.11 -34.77 7.04
CA SER A 9 -4.45 -34.06 8.29
C SER A 9 -4.09 -34.89 9.52
N GLN A 10 -3.79 -34.23 10.65
CA GLN A 10 -3.41 -34.91 11.90
C GLN A 10 -4.46 -35.97 12.32
N ASN A 11 -5.74 -35.68 12.11
CA ASN A 11 -6.83 -36.62 12.37
C ASN A 11 -6.73 -37.89 11.51
N VAL A 12 -6.42 -37.75 10.21
CA VAL A 12 -6.27 -38.91 9.33
C VAL A 12 -4.98 -39.69 9.65
N ARG A 13 -3.90 -39.02 10.05
CA ARG A 13 -2.67 -39.69 10.55
C ARG A 13 -2.96 -40.53 11.79
N MET A 14 -3.76 -40.01 12.73
CA MET A 14 -4.19 -40.76 13.92
C MET A 14 -5.07 -41.96 13.57
N TRP A 15 -5.98 -41.83 12.60
CA TRP A 15 -6.78 -42.97 12.13
C TRP A 15 -5.92 -44.05 11.46
N ILE A 16 -4.95 -43.66 10.64
CA ILE A 16 -3.99 -44.59 10.02
C ILE A 16 -3.16 -45.30 11.10
N LEU A 17 -2.71 -44.57 12.12
CA LEU A 17 -1.99 -45.16 13.24
C LEU A 17 -2.85 -46.20 13.97
N LEU A 18 -4.10 -45.88 14.29
CA LEU A 18 -5.02 -46.82 14.94
C LEU A 18 -5.24 -48.08 14.10
N LEU A 19 -5.34 -47.93 12.77
CA LEU A 19 -5.47 -49.05 11.84
C LEU A 19 -4.20 -49.93 11.81
N TYR A 20 -3.01 -49.33 11.81
CA TYR A 20 -1.74 -50.07 11.87
C TYR A 20 -1.54 -50.78 13.19
N VAL A 21 -1.86 -50.14 14.31
CA VAL A 21 -1.84 -50.78 15.63
C VAL A 21 -2.81 -51.96 15.65
N ALA A 22 -4.05 -51.80 15.18
CA ALA A 22 -5.02 -52.90 15.08
C ALA A 22 -4.53 -54.04 14.17
N GLY A 23 -3.88 -53.73 13.05
CA GLY A 23 -3.23 -54.70 12.17
C GLY A 23 -2.12 -55.50 12.86
N LEU A 24 -1.37 -54.86 13.75
CA LEU A 24 -0.31 -55.50 14.56
C LEU A 24 -0.89 -56.50 15.56
N PHE A 25 -1.98 -56.13 16.24
CA PHE A 25 -2.75 -57.03 17.12
C PHE A 25 -3.35 -58.22 16.35
N ALA A 26 -3.91 -57.99 15.16
CA ALA A 26 -4.41 -59.06 14.30
C ALA A 26 -3.29 -60.01 13.85
N THR A 27 -2.12 -59.47 13.50
CA THR A 27 -0.91 -60.25 13.16
C THR A 27 -0.48 -61.12 14.34
N SER A 28 -0.45 -60.58 15.56
CA SER A 28 -0.16 -61.37 16.77
C SER A 28 -1.17 -62.51 16.95
N LYS A 29 -2.46 -62.24 16.77
CA LYS A 29 -3.52 -63.26 16.88
C LYS A 29 -3.36 -64.38 15.86
N LEU A 30 -2.97 -64.03 14.62
CA LEU A 30 -2.78 -64.99 13.52
C LEU A 30 -1.49 -65.80 13.64
N ALA A 31 -0.40 -65.18 14.12
CA ALA A 31 0.91 -65.81 14.25
C ALA A 31 1.04 -66.62 15.55
N LEU A 32 0.67 -66.03 16.69
CA LEU A 32 0.92 -66.58 18.05
C LEU A 32 -0.36 -67.07 18.75
N GLY A 33 -1.53 -66.89 18.13
CA GLY A 33 -2.82 -67.31 18.71
C GLY A 33 -3.36 -66.38 19.81
N ALA A 34 -2.63 -65.34 20.19
CA ALA A 34 -2.98 -64.38 21.23
C ALA A 34 -2.96 -62.94 20.69
N TRP A 35 -3.91 -62.11 21.15
CA TRP A 35 -3.97 -60.70 20.74
C TRP A 35 -2.76 -59.91 21.24
N LEU A 36 -2.34 -60.13 22.49
CA LEU A 36 -1.04 -59.68 22.99
C LEU A 36 -0.02 -60.83 22.93
N PRO A 37 1.18 -60.58 22.39
CA PRO A 37 2.26 -61.56 22.44
C PRO A 37 2.84 -61.67 23.86
N PRO A 38 3.54 -62.77 24.18
CA PRO A 38 4.18 -62.94 25.47
C PRO A 38 5.32 -61.93 25.66
N ASN A 39 5.61 -61.57 26.92
CA ASN A 39 6.75 -60.73 27.31
C ASN A 39 8.09 -61.48 27.27
N THR A 40 8.19 -62.49 26.42
CA THR A 40 9.38 -63.31 26.21
C THR A 40 10.04 -62.93 24.87
N GLU A 41 11.13 -63.60 24.51
CA GLU A 41 11.90 -63.35 23.29
C GLU A 41 11.03 -63.40 22.00
N LYS A 42 9.95 -64.20 22.02
CA LYS A 42 8.95 -64.30 20.94
C LYS A 42 8.06 -63.06 20.75
N GLY A 43 8.03 -62.13 21.70
CA GLY A 43 7.25 -60.89 21.63
C GLY A 43 8.04 -59.66 21.14
N VAL A 44 9.37 -59.78 21.02
CA VAL A 44 10.26 -58.63 20.75
C VAL A 44 9.94 -57.93 19.43
N TRP A 45 9.53 -58.68 18.40
CA TRP A 45 9.12 -58.11 17.10
C TRP A 45 7.90 -57.17 17.25
N PHE A 46 6.92 -57.54 18.07
CA PHE A 46 5.67 -56.79 18.24
C PHE A 46 5.93 -55.47 18.97
N TYR A 47 6.66 -55.52 20.08
CA TYR A 47 6.98 -54.33 20.87
C TYR A 47 7.90 -53.38 20.11
N SER A 48 8.82 -53.91 19.29
CA SER A 48 9.66 -53.10 18.41
C SER A 48 8.84 -52.41 17.31
N ALA A 49 7.91 -53.14 16.68
CA ALA A 49 7.03 -52.56 15.66
C ALA A 49 6.07 -51.51 16.24
N LEU A 50 5.54 -51.75 17.44
CA LEU A 50 4.71 -50.79 18.14
C LEU A 50 5.50 -49.51 18.49
N ALA A 51 6.73 -49.65 18.98
CA ALA A 51 7.62 -48.52 19.22
C ALA A 51 7.92 -47.74 17.93
N ALA A 52 8.18 -48.43 16.81
CA ALA A 52 8.41 -47.81 15.50
C ALA A 52 7.20 -46.97 15.02
N LEU A 53 5.98 -47.46 15.26
CA LEU A 53 4.75 -46.79 14.86
C LEU A 53 4.40 -45.59 15.76
N LEU A 54 4.56 -45.75 17.08
CA LEU A 54 4.26 -44.70 18.06
C LEU A 54 5.29 -43.57 18.03
N LEU A 55 6.57 -43.89 17.87
CA LEU A 55 7.65 -42.92 17.84
C LEU A 55 7.90 -42.34 16.44
N GLY A 56 7.27 -42.93 15.41
CA GLY A 56 7.41 -42.52 14.02
C GLY A 56 6.51 -41.35 13.60
N ASN A 57 6.55 -41.06 12.30
CA ASN A 57 5.99 -39.85 11.68
C ASN A 57 4.46 -39.63 11.82
N LEU A 58 3.74 -40.54 12.47
CA LEU A 58 2.29 -40.43 12.70
C LEU A 58 1.95 -39.65 13.98
N ILE A 59 2.87 -39.54 14.96
CA ILE A 59 2.65 -38.79 16.21
C ILE A 59 3.66 -37.64 16.40
N LEU A 60 4.97 -37.91 16.29
CA LEU A 60 6.01 -37.01 16.85
C LEU A 60 6.84 -36.24 15.80
N THR A 61 7.14 -36.85 14.65
CA THR A 61 8.16 -36.33 13.72
C THR A 61 7.58 -36.05 12.33
N PRO A 62 7.09 -34.83 12.03
CA PRO A 62 6.42 -34.63 10.75
C PRO A 62 7.39 -34.57 9.56
N TYR A 63 8.69 -34.25 9.74
CA TYR A 63 9.58 -34.06 8.58
C TYR A 63 11.03 -34.62 8.69
N PHE A 64 11.73 -34.65 9.85
CA PHE A 64 13.13 -35.15 9.98
C PHE A 64 13.46 -35.75 11.36
N THR A 65 14.46 -36.64 11.45
CA THR A 65 14.94 -37.23 12.72
C THR A 65 16.15 -36.47 13.25
N LYS A 66 16.03 -35.78 14.40
CA LYS A 66 17.16 -35.06 14.99
C LYS A 66 18.20 -36.04 15.55
N PRO A 67 19.51 -35.69 15.60
CA PRO A 67 20.55 -36.54 16.17
C PRO A 67 20.25 -37.00 17.61
N ALA A 68 19.66 -36.14 18.44
CA ALA A 68 19.26 -36.50 19.81
C ALA A 68 18.16 -37.57 19.84
N ASP A 69 17.17 -37.47 18.94
CA ASP A 69 16.09 -38.45 18.81
C ASP A 69 16.63 -39.78 18.28
N ALA A 70 17.50 -39.73 17.25
CA ALA A 70 18.18 -40.91 16.71
C ALA A 70 19.03 -41.65 17.76
N ILE A 71 19.72 -40.91 18.65
CA ILE A 71 20.42 -41.50 19.80
C ILE A 71 19.41 -42.18 20.72
N SER A 72 18.33 -41.50 21.10
CA SER A 72 17.31 -42.04 22.01
C SER A 72 16.71 -43.34 21.49
N TYR A 73 16.33 -43.38 20.21
CA TYR A 73 15.79 -44.58 19.57
C TYR A 73 16.83 -45.71 19.48
N SER A 74 18.08 -45.39 19.16
CA SER A 74 19.16 -46.38 19.08
C SER A 74 19.48 -46.99 20.44
N VAL A 75 19.50 -46.17 21.49
CA VAL A 75 19.69 -46.63 22.87
C VAL A 75 18.53 -47.52 23.30
N ALA A 76 17.28 -47.13 23.01
CA ALA A 76 16.11 -47.97 23.28
C ALA A 76 16.19 -49.33 22.55
N ALA A 77 16.65 -49.35 21.30
CA ALA A 77 16.87 -50.57 20.54
C ALA A 77 18.00 -51.44 21.11
N ILE A 78 19.12 -50.85 21.54
CA ILE A 78 20.22 -51.57 22.20
C ILE A 78 19.73 -52.18 23.52
N ILE A 79 18.94 -51.46 24.31
CA ILE A 79 18.33 -51.98 25.55
C ILE A 79 17.42 -53.16 25.21
N ALA A 80 16.57 -53.04 24.20
CA ALA A 80 15.68 -54.12 23.76
C ALA A 80 16.46 -55.36 23.26
N LEU A 81 17.53 -55.17 22.49
CA LEU A 81 18.41 -56.25 22.03
C LEU A 81 19.22 -56.89 23.17
N SER A 82 19.58 -56.11 24.20
CA SER A 82 20.34 -56.59 25.36
C SER A 82 19.46 -57.33 26.37
N ALA A 83 18.16 -57.06 26.38
CA ALA A 83 17.19 -57.83 27.17
C ALA A 83 17.06 -59.28 26.69
N VAL A 84 17.60 -59.60 25.51
CA VAL A 84 17.57 -60.91 24.87
C VAL A 84 18.96 -61.53 24.90
N ASN A 85 19.16 -62.62 25.64
CA ASN A 85 20.50 -63.19 25.88
C ASN A 85 20.86 -64.30 24.87
N VAL A 86 21.31 -63.88 23.69
CA VAL A 86 21.72 -64.79 22.59
C VAL A 86 23.04 -65.53 22.91
N TRP A 87 23.87 -64.98 23.80
CA TRP A 87 25.20 -65.53 24.10
C TRP A 87 25.15 -66.65 25.15
N SER A 88 24.16 -66.64 26.05
CA SER A 88 23.97 -67.69 27.06
C SER A 88 22.98 -68.78 26.64
N SER A 89 22.30 -68.64 25.50
CA SER A 89 21.26 -69.58 25.06
C SER A 89 21.86 -70.80 24.36
N PRO A 90 21.60 -72.04 24.81
CA PRO A 90 22.14 -73.24 24.18
C PRO A 90 21.62 -73.49 22.75
N ASN A 91 20.48 -72.89 22.38
CA ASN A 91 19.77 -73.11 21.12
C ASN A 91 20.04 -72.06 20.02
N LEU A 92 20.76 -70.97 20.34
CA LEU A 92 21.04 -69.87 19.42
C LEU A 92 22.56 -69.73 19.24
N LYS A 93 23.12 -70.37 18.22
CA LYS A 93 24.57 -70.39 17.97
C LYS A 93 24.90 -69.94 16.54
N GLY A 94 26.02 -69.23 16.39
CA GLY A 94 26.60 -68.87 15.10
C GLY A 94 25.79 -67.82 14.34
N PHE A 95 24.75 -68.23 13.61
CA PHE A 95 23.95 -67.33 12.77
C PHE A 95 23.20 -66.29 13.60
N ASP A 96 22.55 -66.70 14.69
CA ASP A 96 21.75 -65.80 15.54
C ASP A 96 22.63 -64.79 16.29
N GLN A 97 23.82 -65.23 16.73
CA GLN A 97 24.84 -64.35 17.32
C GLN A 97 25.37 -63.34 16.31
N SER A 98 25.52 -63.75 15.04
CA SER A 98 25.92 -62.86 13.96
C SER A 98 24.83 -61.82 13.67
N MET A 99 23.56 -62.22 13.60
CA MET A 99 22.43 -61.30 13.39
C MET A 99 22.26 -60.31 14.55
N TRP A 100 22.41 -60.77 15.79
CA TRP A 100 22.42 -59.90 16.96
C TRP A 100 23.56 -58.88 16.91
N THR A 101 24.77 -59.33 16.55
CA THR A 101 25.95 -58.46 16.44
C THR A 101 25.73 -57.39 15.36
N VAL A 102 25.16 -57.76 14.21
CA VAL A 102 24.82 -56.81 13.14
C VAL A 102 23.78 -55.78 13.62
N ALA A 103 22.76 -56.22 14.35
CA ALA A 103 21.72 -55.33 14.87
C ALA A 103 22.26 -54.32 15.91
N VAL A 104 23.10 -54.79 16.84
CA VAL A 104 23.76 -53.92 17.83
C VAL A 104 24.78 -53.00 17.17
N ALA A 105 25.54 -53.48 16.18
CA ALA A 105 26.49 -52.66 15.45
C ALA A 105 25.78 -51.53 14.69
N TYR A 106 24.65 -51.81 14.04
CA TYR A 106 23.83 -50.79 13.37
C TYR A 106 23.40 -49.68 14.33
N ALA A 107 22.77 -50.03 15.46
CA ALA A 107 22.34 -49.05 16.44
C ALA A 107 23.53 -48.28 17.05
N SER A 108 24.65 -48.96 17.28
CA SER A 108 25.88 -48.34 17.81
C SER A 108 26.48 -47.32 16.84
N VAL A 109 26.48 -47.62 15.54
CA VAL A 109 26.92 -46.67 14.49
C VAL A 109 26.06 -45.41 14.49
N VAL A 110 24.74 -45.56 14.64
CA VAL A 110 23.83 -44.41 14.73
C VAL A 110 24.07 -43.58 15.99
N VAL A 111 24.30 -44.20 17.15
CA VAL A 111 24.66 -43.48 18.39
C VAL A 111 25.96 -42.69 18.21
N VAL A 112 27.01 -43.34 17.71
CA VAL A 112 28.31 -42.69 17.48
C VAL A 112 28.18 -41.55 16.48
N ALA A 113 27.44 -41.75 15.39
CA ALA A 113 27.18 -40.70 14.41
C ALA A 113 26.39 -39.52 15.01
N GLY A 114 25.39 -39.80 15.85
CA GLY A 114 24.59 -38.77 16.51
C GLY A 114 25.41 -37.94 17.49
N VAL A 115 26.20 -38.60 18.35
CA VAL A 115 27.08 -37.93 19.30
C VAL A 115 28.14 -37.10 18.56
N ALA A 116 28.80 -37.69 17.56
CA ALA A 116 29.81 -36.99 16.77
C ALA A 116 29.20 -35.82 15.98
N SER A 117 27.99 -35.94 15.44
CA SER A 117 27.28 -34.85 14.77
C SER A 117 27.03 -33.68 15.71
N ILE A 118 26.54 -33.94 16.94
CA ILE A 118 26.27 -32.92 17.96
C ILE A 118 27.58 -32.23 18.41
N VAL A 119 28.62 -33.00 18.69
CA VAL A 119 29.93 -32.47 19.15
C VAL A 119 30.59 -31.60 18.08
N LEU A 120 30.53 -32.02 16.81
CA LEU A 120 31.17 -31.30 15.70
C LEU A 120 30.34 -30.11 15.19
N LYS A 121 29.07 -29.97 15.62
CA LYS A 121 28.14 -28.91 15.14
C LYS A 121 28.65 -27.49 15.44
N SER A 122 29.38 -27.30 16.54
CA SER A 122 29.90 -26.00 16.98
C SER A 122 31.34 -25.71 16.54
N SER A 123 31.96 -26.57 15.74
CA SER A 123 33.35 -26.38 15.32
C SER A 123 33.48 -25.23 14.30
N ALA A 124 34.55 -24.43 14.45
CA ALA A 124 34.88 -23.34 13.53
C ALA A 124 35.53 -23.82 12.21
N SER A 125 35.95 -25.09 12.13
CA SER A 125 36.61 -25.62 10.92
C SER A 125 35.59 -26.11 9.89
N SER A 126 35.76 -25.69 8.64
CA SER A 126 34.89 -26.08 7.52
C SER A 126 34.84 -27.59 7.28
N GLY A 127 35.96 -28.29 7.54
CA GLY A 127 36.03 -29.75 7.48
C GLY A 127 35.19 -30.44 8.56
N ALA A 128 35.25 -29.96 9.81
CA ALA A 128 34.45 -30.53 10.90
C ALA A 128 32.95 -30.25 10.74
N GLN A 129 32.58 -29.09 10.19
CA GLN A 129 31.18 -28.79 9.87
C GLN A 129 30.64 -29.71 8.77
N ARG A 130 31.40 -29.92 7.69
CA ARG A 130 31.03 -30.90 6.63
C ARG A 130 30.91 -32.32 7.18
N ALA A 131 31.78 -32.71 8.10
CA ALA A 131 31.69 -33.98 8.81
C ALA A 131 30.42 -34.06 9.68
N SER A 132 30.11 -33.01 10.45
CA SER A 132 28.88 -32.92 11.26
C SER A 132 27.62 -33.05 10.41
N THR A 133 27.55 -32.38 9.26
CA THR A 133 26.43 -32.48 8.31
C THR A 133 26.32 -33.87 7.68
N SER A 134 27.46 -34.50 7.34
CA SER A 134 27.46 -35.87 6.81
C SER A 134 26.94 -36.87 7.85
N LEU A 135 27.36 -36.72 9.11
CA LEU A 135 26.89 -37.55 10.23
C LEU A 135 25.42 -37.28 10.57
N TYR A 136 24.95 -36.03 10.43
CA TYR A 136 23.54 -35.69 10.56
C TYR A 136 22.69 -36.43 9.53
N LEU A 137 23.09 -36.45 8.25
CA LEU A 137 22.37 -37.18 7.21
C LEU A 137 22.33 -38.70 7.48
N LEU A 138 23.41 -39.26 8.04
CA LEU A 138 23.42 -40.65 8.48
C LEU A 138 22.40 -40.88 9.60
N CYS A 139 22.29 -39.97 10.57
CA CYS A 139 21.28 -40.05 11.63
C CYS A 139 19.85 -39.88 11.11
N ASP A 140 19.62 -38.97 10.17
CA ASP A 140 18.29 -38.73 9.61
C ASP A 140 17.77 -39.94 8.83
N SER A 141 18.65 -40.59 8.06
CA SER A 141 18.30 -41.77 7.27
C SER A 141 18.28 -43.06 8.09
N LEU A 142 19.38 -43.38 8.81
CA LEU A 142 19.51 -44.65 9.51
C LEU A 142 18.89 -44.62 10.92
N GLY A 143 18.81 -43.43 11.52
CA GLY A 143 18.33 -43.23 12.89
C GLY A 143 16.83 -42.99 13.02
N ASN A 144 16.09 -42.98 11.92
CA ASN A 144 14.63 -42.91 11.94
C ASN A 144 14.06 -44.10 12.76
N PRO A 145 13.02 -43.89 13.60
CA PRO A 145 12.31 -44.96 14.32
C PRO A 145 12.01 -46.19 13.46
N ARG A 146 11.57 -46.00 12.21
CA ARG A 146 11.28 -47.11 11.29
C ARG A 146 12.53 -47.92 10.97
N GLY A 147 13.65 -47.28 10.67
CA GLY A 147 14.91 -47.95 10.35
C GLY A 147 15.46 -48.73 11.55
N ILE A 148 15.57 -48.07 12.71
CA ILE A 148 16.13 -48.67 13.92
C ILE A 148 15.32 -49.88 14.40
N PHE A 149 14.01 -49.72 14.58
CA PHE A 149 13.18 -50.79 15.11
C PHE A 149 12.89 -51.89 14.07
N SER A 150 13.06 -51.62 12.77
CA SER A 150 13.05 -52.63 11.70
C SER A 150 14.20 -53.63 11.86
N VAL A 151 15.40 -53.16 12.21
CA VAL A 151 16.55 -54.03 12.43
C VAL A 151 16.33 -54.95 13.64
N VAL A 152 15.77 -54.41 14.73
CA VAL A 152 15.40 -55.20 15.92
C VAL A 152 14.29 -56.22 15.58
N PHE A 153 13.30 -55.79 14.78
CA PHE A 153 12.23 -56.64 14.31
C PHE A 153 12.75 -57.82 13.49
N LEU A 154 13.61 -57.56 12.50
CA LEU A 154 14.17 -58.58 11.62
C LEU A 154 15.03 -59.57 12.39
N PHE A 155 15.82 -59.10 13.34
CA PHE A 155 16.54 -59.97 14.28
C PHE A 155 15.57 -60.91 15.02
N ALA A 156 14.48 -60.37 15.59
CA ALA A 156 13.50 -61.19 16.30
C ALA A 156 12.80 -62.22 15.38
N LEU A 157 12.46 -61.83 14.15
CA LEU A 157 11.86 -62.72 13.15
C LEU A 157 12.81 -63.87 12.78
N LEU A 158 14.07 -63.56 12.48
CA LEU A 158 15.06 -64.51 11.99
C LEU A 158 15.56 -65.47 13.09
N SER A 159 15.66 -65.00 14.32
CA SER A 159 16.20 -65.81 15.42
C SER A 159 15.14 -66.58 16.19
N TYR A 160 13.91 -66.08 16.31
CA TYR A 160 12.89 -66.71 17.18
C TYR A 160 11.71 -67.35 16.43
N HIS A 161 11.46 -66.94 15.19
CA HIS A 161 10.28 -67.40 14.43
C HIS A 161 10.61 -68.22 13.19
N ARG A 162 11.89 -68.29 12.77
CA ARG A 162 12.34 -69.04 11.57
C ARG A 162 11.91 -70.51 11.54
N ASN A 163 11.87 -71.17 12.70
CA ASN A 163 11.57 -72.60 12.77
C ASN A 163 10.07 -72.92 12.70
N THR A 164 9.19 -71.90 12.69
CA THR A 164 7.74 -72.06 12.59
C THR A 164 7.25 -71.36 11.31
N PRO A 165 7.00 -72.09 10.21
CA PRO A 165 6.69 -71.47 8.90
C PRO A 165 5.52 -70.49 8.92
N ARG A 166 4.48 -70.78 9.71
CA ARG A 166 3.33 -69.90 9.89
C ARG A 166 3.69 -68.58 10.58
N GLU A 167 4.44 -68.63 11.68
CA GLU A 167 4.89 -67.44 12.41
C GLU A 167 5.81 -66.61 11.51
N TYR A 168 6.78 -67.26 10.87
CA TYR A 168 7.75 -66.61 9.98
C TYR A 168 7.09 -65.86 8.81
N LEU A 169 6.13 -66.50 8.12
CA LEU A 169 5.44 -65.87 6.98
C LEU A 169 4.50 -64.75 7.42
N VAL A 170 3.70 -64.94 8.46
CA VAL A 170 2.73 -63.93 8.92
C VAL A 170 3.45 -62.70 9.47
N ILE A 171 4.49 -62.89 10.29
CA ILE A 171 5.28 -61.80 10.86
C ILE A 171 6.14 -61.14 9.77
N GLY A 172 6.69 -61.91 8.83
CA GLY A 172 7.44 -61.38 7.69
C GLY A 172 6.60 -60.51 6.75
N ILE A 173 5.35 -60.91 6.47
CA ILE A 173 4.40 -60.08 5.71
C ILE A 173 4.04 -58.80 6.48
N ALA A 174 3.82 -58.90 7.79
CA ALA A 174 3.56 -57.72 8.63
C ALA A 174 4.74 -56.74 8.63
N TRP A 175 5.97 -57.23 8.68
CA TRP A 175 7.15 -56.39 8.50
C TRP A 175 7.13 -55.65 7.15
N ALA A 176 6.89 -56.37 6.05
CA ALA A 176 6.86 -55.78 4.72
C ALA A 176 5.75 -54.70 4.58
N VAL A 177 4.57 -54.95 5.14
CA VAL A 177 3.40 -54.05 5.04
C VAL A 177 3.52 -52.83 5.96
N PHE A 178 3.97 -53.00 7.20
CA PHE A 178 3.92 -51.94 8.22
C PHE A 178 5.24 -51.20 8.44
N VAL A 179 6.38 -51.80 8.04
CA VAL A 179 7.73 -51.29 8.36
C VAL A 179 8.66 -51.21 7.13
N GLY A 180 8.61 -52.20 6.21
CA GLY A 180 9.66 -52.48 5.22
C GLY A 180 9.52 -51.82 3.84
N LEU A 181 8.46 -51.07 3.57
CA LEU A 181 8.34 -50.33 2.30
C LEU A 181 9.20 -49.06 2.36
N ARG A 182 10.35 -49.07 1.65
CA ARG A 182 11.25 -47.94 1.22
C ARG A 182 12.72 -47.85 1.72
N PRO A 183 13.42 -48.89 2.20
CA PRO A 183 14.82 -48.75 2.63
C PRO A 183 15.82 -48.45 1.49
N LEU A 184 15.53 -48.89 0.26
CA LEU A 184 16.43 -48.68 -0.90
C LEU A 184 16.32 -47.27 -1.51
N GLU A 185 15.14 -46.66 -1.48
CA GLU A 185 14.92 -45.28 -1.94
C GLU A 185 15.62 -44.28 -1.02
N GLU A 186 15.57 -44.51 0.30
CA GLU A 186 16.27 -43.68 1.30
C GLU A 186 17.78 -43.76 1.14
N LEU A 187 18.34 -44.94 0.85
CA LEU A 187 19.76 -45.13 0.58
C LEU A 187 20.22 -44.38 -0.68
N ALA A 188 19.41 -44.41 -1.75
CA ALA A 188 19.72 -43.70 -3.00
C ALA A 188 19.69 -42.16 -2.81
N VAL A 189 18.73 -41.67 -2.02
CA VAL A 189 18.65 -40.24 -1.65
C VAL A 189 19.82 -39.83 -0.75
N LEU A 190 20.18 -40.68 0.23
CA LEU A 190 21.33 -40.47 1.11
C LEU A 190 22.64 -40.37 0.32
N LEU A 191 22.90 -41.31 -0.60
CA LEU A 191 24.12 -41.31 -1.42
C LEU A 191 24.21 -40.08 -2.33
N ARG A 192 23.09 -39.65 -2.92
CA ARG A 192 23.03 -38.42 -3.73
C ARG A 192 23.31 -37.17 -2.90
N ARG A 193 22.70 -37.05 -1.72
CA ARG A 193 22.91 -35.92 -0.79
C ARG A 193 24.34 -35.90 -0.23
N TRP A 194 24.87 -37.05 0.15
CA TRP A 194 26.23 -37.18 0.66
C TRP A 194 27.28 -36.81 -0.40
N ARG A 195 27.11 -37.27 -1.64
CA ARG A 195 27.96 -36.86 -2.78
C ARG A 195 27.94 -35.35 -2.99
N ASN A 196 26.79 -34.70 -2.82
CA ASN A 196 26.65 -33.25 -2.98
C ASN A 196 27.32 -32.43 -1.86
N ILE A 197 27.44 -32.95 -0.63
CA ILE A 197 28.19 -32.28 0.46
C ILE A 197 29.68 -32.20 0.15
N TRP A 198 30.21 -33.22 -0.54
CA TRP A 198 31.64 -33.34 -0.88
C TRP A 198 31.95 -32.85 -2.30
N ALA A 199 30.93 -32.63 -3.13
CA ALA A 199 31.06 -31.96 -4.41
C ALA A 199 31.40 -30.49 -4.16
N VAL A 200 32.50 -30.03 -4.77
CA VAL A 200 32.93 -28.63 -4.69
C VAL A 200 31.87 -27.75 -5.37
N GLY A 201 31.03 -27.10 -4.57
CA GLY A 201 30.03 -26.14 -5.04
C GLY A 201 29.99 -24.94 -4.10
N LYS A 202 30.59 -23.83 -4.56
CA LYS A 202 30.61 -22.43 -4.06
C LYS A 202 30.65 -22.16 -2.54
N ASN A 203 31.40 -21.14 -2.13
CA ASN A 203 31.53 -20.69 -0.73
C ASN A 203 30.22 -20.07 -0.20
N LEU A 204 29.20 -20.89 0.04
CA LEU A 204 27.97 -20.47 0.72
C LEU A 204 28.22 -20.44 2.23
N THR A 205 28.22 -19.25 2.80
CA THR A 205 28.30 -19.07 4.25
C THR A 205 26.93 -19.24 4.87
N ARG A 206 26.78 -20.25 5.75
CA ARG A 206 25.56 -20.45 6.52
C ARG A 206 25.32 -19.23 7.42
N PHE A 207 24.15 -18.62 7.28
CA PHE A 207 23.73 -17.41 7.98
C PHE A 207 22.82 -17.70 9.18
N GLY A 208 21.91 -18.66 9.05
CA GLY A 208 20.90 -18.91 10.09
C GLY A 208 19.98 -20.08 9.81
N GLU A 209 18.90 -20.16 10.58
CA GLU A 209 17.85 -21.17 10.44
C GLU A 209 16.48 -20.48 10.25
N VAL A 210 15.66 -20.99 9.32
CA VAL A 210 14.28 -20.54 9.13
C VAL A 210 13.47 -20.97 10.35
N VAL A 211 12.81 -20.01 10.99
CA VAL A 211 11.97 -20.24 12.18
C VAL A 211 10.47 -20.15 11.88
N GLY A 212 10.08 -19.52 10.78
CA GLY A 212 8.69 -19.37 10.41
C GLY A 212 8.50 -18.59 9.11
N HIS A 213 7.23 -18.46 8.73
CA HIS A 213 6.79 -17.73 7.54
C HIS A 213 5.64 -16.79 7.90
N GLU A 214 5.67 -15.57 7.37
CA GLU A 214 4.54 -14.63 7.37
C GLU A 214 3.94 -14.64 5.95
N VAL A 215 2.86 -15.39 5.77
CA VAL A 215 2.28 -15.64 4.44
C VAL A 215 1.56 -14.37 3.94
N PRO A 216 1.79 -13.94 2.69
CA PRO A 216 2.64 -14.56 1.66
C PRO A 216 4.09 -14.02 1.67
N ASN A 217 5.01 -14.82 1.13
CA ASN A 217 6.36 -14.43 0.70
C ASN A 217 7.35 -13.92 1.75
N VAL A 218 6.98 -13.76 3.03
CA VAL A 218 7.93 -13.33 4.07
C VAL A 218 8.46 -14.55 4.83
N VAL A 219 9.78 -14.61 4.98
CA VAL A 219 10.52 -15.66 5.69
C VAL A 219 11.18 -15.08 6.92
N LEU A 220 10.98 -15.73 8.07
CA LEU A 220 11.57 -15.36 9.36
C LEU A 220 12.78 -16.23 9.65
N VAL A 221 13.91 -15.59 9.96
CA VAL A 221 15.20 -16.26 10.16
C VAL A 221 15.80 -15.93 11.50
N ARG A 222 16.27 -16.96 12.21
CA ARG A 222 17.13 -16.82 13.38
C ARG A 222 18.59 -16.81 12.95
N GLU A 223 19.28 -15.71 13.22
CA GLU A 223 20.68 -15.53 12.87
C GLU A 223 21.59 -16.46 13.69
N ALA A 224 22.66 -16.95 13.06
CA ALA A 224 23.76 -17.64 13.74
C ALA A 224 24.70 -16.61 14.40
N HIS A 225 25.34 -17.00 15.52
CA HIS A 225 26.20 -16.08 16.29
C HIS A 225 27.31 -15.44 15.45
N GLY A 226 27.35 -14.10 15.42
CA GLY A 226 28.45 -13.32 14.84
C GLY A 226 28.27 -12.87 13.39
N GLN A 227 27.16 -13.21 12.72
CA GLN A 227 26.80 -12.68 11.40
C GLN A 227 25.58 -11.76 11.51
N ARG A 228 25.56 -10.67 10.75
CA ARG A 228 24.40 -9.76 10.62
C ARG A 228 24.18 -9.44 9.16
N ALA A 229 22.92 -9.53 8.74
CA ALA A 229 22.49 -9.02 7.45
C ALA A 229 21.99 -7.58 7.61
N THR A 230 22.19 -6.79 6.57
CA THR A 230 21.63 -5.45 6.41
C THR A 230 20.54 -5.46 5.36
N PHE A 231 19.70 -4.42 5.35
CA PHE A 231 18.70 -4.25 4.30
C PHE A 231 19.36 -4.38 2.92
N GLY A 232 18.76 -5.19 2.05
CA GLY A 232 19.23 -5.37 0.68
C GLY A 232 20.19 -6.54 0.47
N ASP A 233 20.71 -7.16 1.53
CA ASP A 233 21.49 -8.39 1.40
C ASP A 233 20.65 -9.50 0.76
N ILE A 234 21.29 -10.32 -0.08
CA ILE A 234 20.65 -11.43 -0.77
C ILE A 234 21.01 -12.75 -0.09
N LEU A 235 19.98 -13.49 0.29
CA LEU A 235 20.10 -14.78 0.96
C LEU A 235 19.36 -15.87 0.20
N ILE A 236 19.82 -17.12 0.31
CA ILE A 236 19.02 -18.29 -0.06
C ILE A 236 18.26 -18.76 1.16
N ALA A 237 16.94 -18.85 1.02
CA ALA A 237 16.08 -19.52 1.96
C ALA A 237 15.04 -20.35 1.23
N ARG A 238 14.44 -21.32 1.93
CA ARG A 238 13.23 -21.96 1.41
C ARG A 238 12.04 -21.05 1.61
N SER A 239 11.22 -20.99 0.57
CA SER A 239 9.90 -20.37 0.57
C SER A 239 8.89 -21.24 1.32
N GLU A 240 7.70 -20.69 1.55
CA GLU A 240 6.54 -21.39 2.11
C GLU A 240 6.17 -22.66 1.31
N ASN A 241 6.43 -22.67 0.00
CA ASN A 241 6.16 -23.79 -0.90
C ASN A 241 7.30 -24.83 -0.95
N GLU A 242 8.18 -24.83 0.06
CA GLU A 242 9.38 -25.69 0.17
C GLU A 242 10.41 -25.54 -0.97
N GLN A 243 10.21 -24.58 -1.87
CA GLN A 243 11.15 -24.27 -2.95
C GLN A 243 12.23 -23.34 -2.44
N SER A 244 13.48 -23.63 -2.79
CA SER A 244 14.59 -22.74 -2.45
C SER A 244 14.63 -21.57 -3.42
N GLY A 245 14.80 -20.37 -2.90
CA GLY A 245 14.85 -19.17 -3.71
C GLY A 245 15.71 -18.07 -3.10
N TYR A 246 15.91 -17.04 -3.90
CA TYR A 246 16.56 -15.81 -3.47
C TYR A 246 15.57 -14.97 -2.67
N SER A 247 16.04 -14.48 -1.53
CA SER A 247 15.30 -13.60 -0.64
C SER A 247 16.11 -12.34 -0.36
N LEU A 248 15.42 -11.21 -0.23
CA LEU A 248 15.99 -9.92 0.13
C LEU A 248 15.82 -9.70 1.63
N ALA A 249 16.91 -9.39 2.34
CA ALA A 249 16.85 -8.95 3.73
C ALA A 249 16.13 -7.60 3.86
N LEU A 250 15.18 -7.51 4.80
CA LEU A 250 14.42 -6.30 5.06
C LEU A 250 14.87 -5.65 6.37
N ASP A 251 14.39 -6.16 7.49
CA ASP A 251 14.61 -5.60 8.81
C ASP A 251 14.62 -6.71 9.88
N HIS A 252 14.81 -6.31 11.13
CA HIS A 252 14.79 -7.23 12.24
C HIS A 252 13.62 -7.00 13.16
N VAL A 253 13.01 -8.09 13.58
CA VAL A 253 11.88 -8.11 14.49
C VAL A 253 12.24 -8.86 15.76
N GLY A 254 11.98 -8.26 16.91
CA GLY A 254 12.14 -8.94 18.20
C GLY A 254 10.96 -9.87 18.47
N TYR A 255 11.24 -11.10 18.87
CA TYR A 255 10.27 -12.04 19.44
C TYR A 255 10.75 -12.52 20.82
N ALA A 256 9.91 -13.22 21.55
CA ALA A 256 10.23 -13.72 22.90
C ALA A 256 11.50 -14.60 22.94
N GLU A 257 11.78 -15.33 21.86
CA GLU A 257 12.93 -16.23 21.74
C GLU A 257 14.19 -15.55 21.15
N GLY A 258 14.13 -14.25 20.82
CA GLY A 258 15.26 -13.48 20.28
C GLY A 258 14.89 -12.57 19.10
N ARG A 259 15.91 -11.93 18.51
CA ARG A 259 15.78 -11.07 17.31
C ARG A 259 15.83 -11.94 16.05
N TRP A 260 14.82 -11.82 15.19
CA TRP A 260 14.72 -12.54 13.93
C TRP A 260 14.85 -11.56 12.76
N LEU A 261 15.48 -12.00 11.68
CA LEU A 261 15.57 -11.28 10.42
C LEU A 261 14.33 -11.59 9.58
N ARG A 262 13.64 -10.56 9.08
CA ARG A 262 12.61 -10.71 8.04
C ARG A 262 13.25 -10.59 6.68
N MET A 263 12.86 -11.50 5.79
CA MET A 263 13.28 -11.49 4.40
C MET A 263 12.06 -11.67 3.50
N ILE A 264 12.05 -11.02 2.34
CA ILE A 264 11.03 -11.25 1.32
C ILE A 264 11.56 -12.15 0.22
N HIS A 265 10.83 -13.21 -0.09
CA HIS A 265 11.14 -14.13 -1.16
C HIS A 265 10.91 -13.46 -2.52
N LEU A 266 11.92 -13.46 -3.38
CA LEU A 266 11.90 -12.84 -4.71
C LEU A 266 11.51 -13.88 -5.77
N CYS A 267 12.38 -14.87 -5.97
CA CYS A 267 12.21 -15.87 -7.02
C CYS A 267 12.92 -17.17 -6.66
N ASN A 268 12.48 -18.27 -7.27
CA ASN A 268 13.11 -19.58 -7.08
C ASN A 268 14.51 -19.61 -7.70
N CYS A 269 15.41 -20.39 -7.10
CA CYS A 269 16.76 -20.61 -7.60
C CYS A 269 16.88 -22.06 -8.14
N ALA A 270 17.85 -22.30 -9.02
CA ALA A 270 18.09 -23.63 -9.58
C ALA A 270 18.63 -24.60 -8.51
N ASP A 271 18.27 -25.88 -8.61
CA ASP A 271 18.69 -26.95 -7.69
C ASP A 271 20.24 -27.08 -7.58
N GLU A 272 20.98 -26.62 -8.59
CA GLU A 272 22.44 -26.61 -8.58
C GLU A 272 23.03 -25.58 -7.62
N VAL A 273 22.34 -24.45 -7.41
CA VAL A 273 22.76 -23.39 -6.48
C VAL A 273 22.52 -23.83 -5.04
N THR A 274 21.54 -24.71 -4.81
CA THR A 274 21.19 -25.24 -3.49
C THR A 274 21.90 -26.56 -3.18
N ALA A 275 22.74 -27.05 -4.08
CA ALA A 275 23.54 -28.26 -3.90
C ALA A 275 24.53 -28.08 -2.72
N GLY A 276 24.15 -28.61 -1.55
CA GLY A 276 24.93 -28.47 -0.30
C GLY A 276 24.22 -27.70 0.81
N THR A 277 23.05 -27.10 0.51
CA THR A 277 22.19 -26.49 1.53
C THR A 277 21.47 -27.55 2.37
N THR A 278 21.47 -27.38 3.68
CA THR A 278 20.71 -28.21 4.62
C THR A 278 19.29 -27.69 4.75
N ASP A 279 18.34 -28.61 5.00
CA ASP A 279 16.95 -28.24 5.20
C ASP A 279 16.78 -27.22 6.34
N GLY A 280 15.92 -26.23 6.13
CA GLY A 280 15.68 -25.14 7.08
C GLY A 280 16.86 -24.18 7.34
N SER A 281 18.00 -24.29 6.64
CA SER A 281 19.12 -23.37 6.80
C SER A 281 19.12 -22.25 5.76
N VAL A 282 19.58 -21.07 6.18
CA VAL A 282 19.67 -19.86 5.37
C VAL A 282 21.14 -19.57 5.08
N TYR A 283 21.44 -19.15 3.86
CA TYR A 283 22.80 -18.92 3.37
C TYR A 283 22.93 -17.52 2.81
N LEU A 284 23.96 -16.79 3.23
CA LEU A 284 24.31 -15.50 2.64
C LEU A 284 25.06 -15.73 1.33
N ILE A 285 24.71 -14.96 0.30
CA ILE A 285 25.35 -15.03 -1.01
C ILE A 285 26.03 -13.69 -1.32
N PRO A 286 27.29 -13.68 -1.78
CA PRO A 286 27.88 -12.49 -2.35
C PRO A 286 27.05 -11.99 -3.54
N PRO A 287 26.75 -10.69 -3.67
CA PRO A 287 25.88 -10.17 -4.73
C PRO A 287 26.27 -10.60 -6.16
N ALA A 288 27.56 -10.78 -6.42
CA ALA A 288 28.09 -11.24 -7.72
C ALA A 288 27.71 -12.69 -8.09
N ASP A 289 27.37 -13.51 -7.09
CA ASP A 289 27.00 -14.92 -7.26
C ASP A 289 25.49 -15.15 -7.34
N ALA A 290 24.69 -14.11 -7.04
CA ALA A 290 23.24 -14.17 -7.13
C ALA A 290 22.79 -14.11 -8.60
N ASN A 291 22.34 -15.23 -9.15
CA ASN A 291 21.78 -15.29 -10.50
C ASN A 291 20.28 -14.93 -10.48
N ILE A 292 19.99 -13.69 -10.07
CA ILE A 292 18.64 -13.11 -10.10
C ILE A 292 18.49 -12.39 -11.44
N ASP A 293 17.37 -12.59 -12.12
CA ASP A 293 17.06 -11.83 -13.33
C ASP A 293 17.12 -10.32 -13.02
N PRO A 294 18.01 -9.54 -13.68
CA PRO A 294 18.06 -8.10 -13.48
C PRO A 294 16.74 -7.38 -13.79
N ALA A 295 15.87 -7.99 -14.62
CA ALA A 295 14.53 -7.49 -14.90
C ALA A 295 13.49 -7.82 -13.82
N HIS A 296 13.87 -8.57 -12.78
CA HIS A 296 12.98 -8.86 -11.65
C HIS A 296 12.61 -7.56 -10.93
N LEU A 297 11.34 -7.17 -11.05
CA LEU A 297 10.84 -5.84 -10.67
C LEU A 297 11.20 -5.43 -9.22
N VAL A 298 11.00 -6.33 -8.27
CA VAL A 298 11.32 -6.05 -6.85
C VAL A 298 12.82 -5.89 -6.64
N PHE A 299 13.64 -6.65 -7.39
CA PHE A 299 15.10 -6.56 -7.29
C PHE A 299 15.63 -5.29 -7.94
N GLN A 300 15.07 -4.89 -9.09
CA GLN A 300 15.39 -3.63 -9.77
C GLN A 300 15.02 -2.41 -8.92
N GLY A 301 13.90 -2.48 -8.20
CA GLY A 301 13.41 -1.41 -7.33
C GLY A 301 13.86 -1.47 -5.87
N ARG A 302 14.77 -2.41 -5.51
CA ARG A 302 15.13 -2.71 -4.11
C ARG A 302 15.58 -1.49 -3.30
N ASP A 303 16.32 -0.58 -3.94
CA ASP A 303 16.85 0.62 -3.28
C ASP A 303 15.74 1.61 -2.90
N ARG A 304 14.57 1.48 -3.55
CA ARG A 304 13.38 2.31 -3.32
C ARG A 304 12.34 1.65 -2.43
N ILE A 305 12.47 0.36 -2.08
CA ILE A 305 11.52 -0.31 -1.18
C ILE A 305 11.56 0.42 0.16
N ILE A 306 10.41 0.93 0.61
CA ILE A 306 10.25 1.64 1.89
C ILE A 306 9.59 0.75 2.96
N GLY A 307 8.79 -0.22 2.52
CA GLY A 307 7.94 -1.00 3.41
C GLY A 307 7.20 -2.11 2.69
N LEU A 308 6.35 -2.78 3.45
CA LEU A 308 5.48 -3.84 2.97
C LEU A 308 4.01 -3.45 3.14
N VAL A 309 3.13 -3.99 2.30
CA VAL A 309 1.68 -3.86 2.48
C VAL A 309 1.26 -4.49 3.81
N ALA A 310 0.71 -3.65 4.69
CA ALA A 310 0.26 -4.04 6.01
C ALA A 310 -1.25 -4.38 6.03
N SER A 311 -1.67 -4.96 7.15
CA SER A 311 -3.08 -5.24 7.46
C SER A 311 -3.96 -4.00 7.36
N ASP A 312 -5.27 -4.23 7.20
CA ASP A 312 -6.30 -3.19 7.11
C ASP A 312 -6.18 -2.27 5.88
N THR A 313 -5.38 -2.69 4.89
CA THR A 313 -5.38 -2.10 3.55
C THR A 313 -6.74 -2.32 2.89
N THR A 314 -7.30 -1.26 2.32
CA THR A 314 -8.60 -1.25 1.63
C THR A 314 -8.42 -0.84 0.17
N VAL A 315 -9.50 -0.89 -0.62
CA VAL A 315 -9.44 -0.47 -2.03
C VAL A 315 -9.01 0.99 -2.15
N GLY A 316 -9.39 1.87 -1.22
CA GLY A 316 -9.05 3.30 -1.28
C GLY A 316 -7.79 3.70 -0.49
N ARG A 317 -7.33 2.86 0.44
CA ARG A 317 -6.25 3.19 1.39
C ARG A 317 -5.24 2.05 1.50
N LEU A 318 -3.98 2.36 1.31
CA LEU A 318 -2.84 1.48 1.53
C LEU A 318 -2.23 1.73 2.90
N ASN A 319 -2.15 0.69 3.72
CA ASN A 319 -1.37 0.74 4.95
C ASN A 319 -0.01 0.10 4.66
N ILE A 320 1.05 0.76 5.09
CA ILE A 320 2.43 0.36 4.80
C ILE A 320 3.14 0.19 6.13
N GLU A 321 3.69 -0.99 6.38
CA GLU A 321 4.62 -1.19 7.48
C GLU A 321 6.02 -0.80 6.99
N ILE A 322 6.59 0.24 7.61
CA ILE A 322 7.88 0.78 7.21
C ILE A 322 8.99 -0.12 7.74
N VAL A 323 9.90 -0.55 6.85
CA VAL A 323 10.99 -1.48 7.19
C VAL A 323 12.37 -0.80 7.22
N ARG A 324 12.45 0.47 6.81
CA ARG A 324 13.69 1.27 6.81
C ARG A 324 13.40 2.76 7.04
N ASP A 325 14.37 3.47 7.59
CA ASP A 325 14.25 4.87 8.02
C ASP A 325 15.21 5.84 7.31
N ASP A 326 16.12 5.32 6.49
CA ASP A 326 17.11 6.09 5.73
C ASP A 326 16.53 6.77 4.48
N LEU A 327 15.33 6.38 4.05
CA LEU A 327 14.58 7.04 2.98
C LEU A 327 13.63 8.10 3.56
N SER A 328 13.74 9.33 3.06
CA SER A 328 12.89 10.45 3.47
C SER A 328 11.46 10.31 2.93
N LEU A 329 10.60 9.66 3.72
CA LEU A 329 9.15 9.62 3.52
C LEU A 329 8.50 10.82 4.23
N HIS A 330 7.68 11.58 3.50
CA HIS A 330 6.88 12.68 4.08
C HIS A 330 5.46 12.69 3.52
N GLN A 331 4.59 13.45 4.17
CA GLN A 331 3.24 13.70 3.67
C GLN A 331 3.28 14.23 2.22
N GLY A 332 2.40 13.71 1.37
CA GLY A 332 2.36 14.01 -0.06
C GLY A 332 3.31 13.19 -0.92
N SER A 333 4.26 12.45 -0.33
CA SER A 333 5.14 11.54 -1.08
C SER A 333 4.33 10.51 -1.85
N LEU A 334 4.76 10.20 -3.07
CA LEU A 334 4.18 9.11 -3.85
C LEU A 334 4.93 7.81 -3.60
N VAL A 335 4.16 6.74 -3.43
CA VAL A 335 4.64 5.36 -3.38
C VAL A 335 3.90 4.53 -4.42
N GLU A 336 4.55 3.47 -4.88
CA GLU A 336 3.97 2.52 -5.83
C GLU A 336 3.97 1.11 -5.26
N CYS A 337 2.89 0.40 -5.50
CA CYS A 337 2.74 -1.00 -5.14
C CYS A 337 2.19 -1.75 -6.35
N ARG A 338 2.64 -2.98 -6.54
CA ARG A 338 2.16 -3.80 -7.64
C ARG A 338 0.81 -4.43 -7.27
N ILE A 339 -0.12 -4.38 -8.22
CA ILE A 339 -1.37 -5.14 -8.16
C ILE A 339 -1.48 -5.96 -9.45
N GLY A 340 -1.35 -7.28 -9.33
CA GLY A 340 -1.24 -8.15 -10.50
C GLY A 340 0.00 -7.80 -11.33
N CYS A 341 -0.21 -7.32 -12.56
CA CYS A 341 0.86 -6.92 -13.48
C CYS A 341 1.02 -5.40 -13.62
N GLN A 342 0.33 -4.60 -12.81
CA GLN A 342 0.30 -3.14 -12.93
C GLN A 342 0.87 -2.46 -11.69
N TRP A 343 1.59 -1.36 -11.90
CA TRP A 343 2.01 -0.45 -10.85
C TRP A 343 0.87 0.52 -10.55
N VAL A 344 0.50 0.58 -9.27
CA VAL A 344 -0.55 1.48 -8.78
C VAL A 344 0.08 2.47 -7.83
N LEU A 345 -0.18 3.75 -8.07
CA LEU A 345 0.33 4.86 -7.28
C LEU A 345 -0.59 5.18 -6.11
N TYR A 346 0.03 5.49 -4.99
CA TYR A 346 -0.60 5.92 -3.76
C TYR A 346 0.13 7.14 -3.22
N GLN A 347 -0.60 8.06 -2.59
CA GLN A 347 -0.05 9.25 -1.98
C GLN A 347 -0.10 9.12 -0.46
N VAL A 348 1.06 9.26 0.20
CA VAL A 348 1.15 9.21 1.66
C VAL A 348 0.42 10.41 2.26
N ILE A 349 -0.51 10.13 3.16
CA ILE A 349 -1.33 11.14 3.84
C ILE A 349 -0.86 11.36 5.27
N ASP A 350 -0.53 10.26 5.96
CA ASP A 350 -0.23 10.28 7.39
C ASP A 350 0.71 9.14 7.79
N GLY A 351 1.33 9.25 8.97
CA GLY A 351 2.21 8.24 9.55
C GLY A 351 1.98 8.12 11.05
N VAL A 352 1.93 6.89 11.55
CA VAL A 352 1.71 6.59 12.96
C VAL A 352 2.76 5.63 13.49
N THR A 353 3.21 5.87 14.71
CA THR A 353 4.01 4.92 15.49
C THR A 353 3.07 4.08 16.35
N ARG A 354 3.20 2.75 16.30
CA ARG A 354 2.42 1.83 17.12
C ARG A 354 3.31 0.89 17.91
N GLU A 355 2.76 0.35 18.98
CA GLU A 355 3.36 -0.74 19.73
C GLU A 355 2.42 -1.95 19.73
N GLU A 356 2.97 -3.14 19.54
CA GLU A 356 2.26 -4.41 19.67
C GLU A 356 2.85 -5.26 20.78
N ILE A 357 2.01 -5.91 21.58
CA ILE A 357 2.44 -6.78 22.68
C ILE A 357 2.79 -8.15 22.09
N ILE A 358 4.06 -8.55 22.19
CA ILE A 358 4.51 -9.86 21.72
C ILE A 358 4.22 -10.94 22.76
N GLN A 359 4.59 -10.70 24.03
CA GLN A 359 4.35 -11.62 25.15
C GLN A 359 4.49 -10.88 26.49
N GLN A 360 3.64 -11.22 27.48
CA GLN A 360 3.57 -10.68 28.86
C GLN A 360 4.74 -9.75 29.28
N LYS A 361 4.65 -8.45 28.89
CA LYS A 361 5.54 -7.29 29.16
C LYS A 361 6.51 -6.83 28.06
N ASN A 362 6.71 -7.59 26.97
CA ASN A 362 7.52 -7.14 25.83
C ASN A 362 6.63 -6.55 24.73
N THR A 363 6.93 -5.33 24.31
CA THR A 363 6.28 -4.64 23.18
C THR A 363 7.25 -4.45 22.02
N ARG A 364 6.70 -4.40 20.80
CA ARG A 364 7.40 -4.05 19.56
C ARG A 364 6.87 -2.74 19.03
N GLY A 365 7.72 -1.72 18.97
CA GLY A 365 7.45 -0.51 18.22
C GLY A 365 7.58 -0.74 16.72
N PHE A 366 6.66 -0.20 15.93
CA PHE A 366 6.77 -0.14 14.47
C PHE A 366 6.13 1.14 13.93
N VAL A 367 6.55 1.53 12.73
CA VAL A 367 6.02 2.70 12.02
C VAL A 367 5.09 2.21 10.91
N ARG A 368 3.89 2.79 10.84
CA ARG A 368 2.91 2.53 9.78
C ARG A 368 2.60 3.84 9.05
N ALA A 369 2.73 3.84 7.74
CA ALA A 369 2.28 4.94 6.90
C ALA A 369 0.92 4.60 6.28
N ASN A 370 0.06 5.60 6.15
CA ASN A 370 -1.23 5.51 5.47
C ASN A 370 -1.15 6.30 4.17
N ALA A 371 -1.50 5.67 3.06
CA ALA A 371 -1.50 6.30 1.74
C ALA A 371 -2.86 6.15 1.05
N LYS A 372 -3.31 7.19 0.35
CA LYS A 372 -4.54 7.17 -0.45
C LYS A 372 -4.22 6.69 -1.86
N LYS A 373 -5.07 5.84 -2.43
CA LYS A 373 -4.91 5.42 -3.82
C LYS A 373 -5.10 6.62 -4.76
N VAL A 374 -4.17 6.76 -5.71
CA VAL A 374 -4.25 7.74 -6.81
C VAL A 374 -4.71 7.06 -8.10
N GLY A 375 -4.09 5.92 -8.45
CA GLY A 375 -4.47 5.13 -9.62
C GLY A 375 -3.26 4.66 -10.44
N ILE A 376 -3.54 4.22 -11.67
CA ILE A 376 -2.53 3.79 -12.63
C ILE A 376 -2.20 4.96 -13.53
N TRP A 377 -0.92 5.29 -13.66
CA TRP A 377 -0.48 6.36 -14.56
C TRP A 377 -0.69 5.97 -16.03
N ASN A 378 -1.39 6.81 -16.79
CA ASN A 378 -1.51 6.70 -18.23
C ASN A 378 -0.79 7.88 -18.92
N GLN A 379 0.35 7.57 -19.53
CA GLN A 379 1.21 8.54 -20.19
C GLN A 379 0.54 9.23 -21.41
N LYS A 380 -0.41 8.57 -22.09
CA LYS A 380 -1.06 9.12 -23.30
C LYS A 380 -1.98 10.30 -22.98
N ILE A 381 -2.68 10.23 -21.85
CA ILE A 381 -3.62 11.26 -21.40
C ILE A 381 -3.02 12.16 -20.30
N SER A 382 -1.77 11.91 -19.89
CA SER A 382 -1.12 12.57 -18.76
C SER A 382 -2.02 12.62 -17.51
N GLY A 383 -2.61 11.47 -17.17
CA GLY A 383 -3.62 11.35 -16.12
C GLY A 383 -3.67 9.96 -15.49
N PHE A 384 -4.61 9.77 -14.58
CA PHE A 384 -4.68 8.57 -13.73
C PHE A 384 -5.96 7.77 -13.98
N GLU A 385 -5.78 6.49 -14.27
CA GLU A 385 -6.86 5.53 -14.42
C GLU A 385 -7.20 4.88 -13.08
N PRO A 386 -8.49 4.67 -12.77
CA PRO A 386 -8.88 4.00 -11.53
C PRO A 386 -8.36 2.55 -11.45
N ALA A 387 -7.88 2.15 -10.28
CA ALA A 387 -7.50 0.77 -9.99
C ALA A 387 -8.41 0.20 -8.88
N PRO A 388 -9.45 -0.59 -9.19
CA PRO A 388 -10.45 -1.03 -8.20
C PRO A 388 -9.99 -2.20 -7.31
N TRP A 389 -8.75 -2.67 -7.49
CA TRP A 389 -8.24 -3.90 -6.87
C TRP A 389 -7.38 -3.65 -5.63
N LEU A 390 -7.22 -4.69 -4.80
CA LEU A 390 -6.36 -4.68 -3.60
C LEU A 390 -4.98 -5.26 -3.93
N PRO A 391 -3.89 -4.74 -3.31
CA PRO A 391 -2.61 -5.42 -3.32
C PRO A 391 -2.64 -6.64 -2.39
N GLN A 392 -1.70 -7.56 -2.62
CA GLN A 392 -1.50 -8.69 -1.72
C GLN A 392 -0.87 -8.21 -0.41
N PRO A 393 -1.15 -8.87 0.74
CA PRO A 393 -0.39 -8.65 1.96
C PRO A 393 1.10 -8.88 1.70
N ASN A 394 1.96 -8.15 2.39
CA ASN A 394 3.41 -8.23 2.27
C ASN A 394 3.99 -7.87 0.88
N GLU A 395 3.18 -7.39 -0.08
CA GLU A 395 3.75 -6.91 -1.35
C GLU A 395 4.71 -5.72 -1.05
N PRO A 396 5.89 -5.65 -1.69
CA PRO A 396 6.79 -4.53 -1.53
C PRO A 396 6.15 -3.21 -1.98
N VAL A 397 6.32 -2.19 -1.16
CA VAL A 397 5.93 -0.81 -1.47
C VAL A 397 7.19 -0.01 -1.73
N LEU A 398 7.25 0.64 -2.89
CA LEU A 398 8.42 1.39 -3.36
C LEU A 398 8.13 2.89 -3.32
N LEU A 399 9.12 3.67 -2.89
CA LEU A 399 9.08 5.13 -3.00
C LEU A 399 9.28 5.55 -4.46
N VAL A 400 8.45 6.48 -4.93
CA VAL A 400 8.65 7.08 -6.25
C VAL A 400 9.88 7.98 -6.19
N THR A 401 10.77 7.84 -7.17
CA THR A 401 12.03 8.60 -7.23
C THR A 401 11.76 10.10 -7.28
N ARG A 402 12.48 10.86 -6.45
CA ARG A 402 12.40 12.31 -6.49
C ARG A 402 13.06 12.85 -7.75
N GLN A 403 12.36 13.74 -8.43
CA GLN A 403 12.86 14.43 -9.63
C GLN A 403 12.38 15.87 -9.62
N GLU A 404 13.23 16.80 -10.02
CA GLU A 404 12.81 18.19 -10.18
C GLU A 404 11.78 18.31 -11.30
N SER A 405 10.72 19.06 -11.03
CA SER A 405 9.63 19.30 -11.98
C SER A 405 10.11 20.22 -13.10
N THR A 406 10.01 19.77 -14.35
CA THR A 406 10.20 20.62 -15.53
C THR A 406 8.96 21.48 -15.75
N THR A 407 9.11 22.80 -15.81
CA THR A 407 7.98 23.74 -15.98
C THR A 407 7.28 23.52 -17.32
N ASN A 408 5.94 23.36 -17.29
CA ASN A 408 5.10 23.15 -18.47
C ASN A 408 3.89 24.10 -18.40
N LYS A 409 3.51 24.70 -19.54
CA LYS A 409 2.40 25.66 -19.68
C LYS A 409 1.05 25.06 -19.26
N ASP A 410 0.84 23.78 -19.55
CA ASP A 410 -0.47 23.12 -19.38
C ASP A 410 -0.68 22.56 -17.96
N VAL A 411 0.36 22.54 -17.14
CA VAL A 411 0.35 21.91 -15.81
C VAL A 411 0.11 22.98 -14.74
N VAL A 412 -0.82 22.75 -13.81
CA VAL A 412 -1.10 23.66 -12.67
C VAL A 412 -0.23 23.37 -11.44
N GLY A 413 0.27 22.14 -11.36
CA GLY A 413 1.13 21.67 -10.28
C GLY A 413 1.54 20.22 -10.46
N TYR A 414 2.37 19.74 -9.56
CA TYR A 414 2.92 18.38 -9.60
C TYR A 414 2.67 17.68 -8.27
N PHE A 415 2.62 16.35 -8.28
CA PHE A 415 2.71 15.61 -7.02
C PHE A 415 4.03 15.95 -6.32
N PRO A 416 4.01 16.27 -5.01
CA PRO A 416 5.19 16.74 -4.29
C PRO A 416 6.42 15.85 -4.50
N GLY A 417 7.52 16.47 -4.93
CA GLY A 417 8.80 15.79 -5.16
C GLY A 417 8.88 14.94 -6.44
N THR A 418 7.89 14.99 -7.35
CA THR A 418 7.86 14.17 -8.57
C THR A 418 7.57 14.98 -9.83
N GLN A 419 7.65 14.34 -10.99
CA GLN A 419 7.25 14.90 -12.29
C GLN A 419 5.82 14.55 -12.70
N TYR A 420 5.03 13.87 -11.86
CA TYR A 420 3.65 13.56 -12.19
C TYR A 420 2.82 14.86 -12.20
N PRO A 421 2.32 15.29 -13.37
CA PRO A 421 1.63 16.56 -13.52
C PRO A 421 0.17 16.44 -13.13
N ILE A 422 -0.38 17.57 -12.67
CA ILE A 422 -1.81 17.81 -12.57
C ILE A 422 -2.16 18.87 -13.60
N VAL A 423 -3.04 18.50 -14.53
CA VAL A 423 -3.54 19.37 -15.60
C VAL A 423 -4.97 19.74 -15.26
N VAL A 424 -5.37 20.94 -15.67
CA VAL A 424 -6.73 21.46 -15.46
C VAL A 424 -7.34 21.85 -16.79
N ASP A 425 -8.57 21.44 -17.04
CA ASP A 425 -9.34 21.84 -18.22
C ASP A 425 -10.00 23.21 -17.96
N PRO A 426 -9.60 24.29 -18.67
CA PRO A 426 -10.16 25.62 -18.45
C PRO A 426 -11.66 25.73 -18.76
N ASN A 427 -12.16 24.95 -19.73
CA ASN A 427 -13.58 24.93 -20.05
C ASN A 427 -14.39 24.32 -18.89
N LEU A 428 -13.87 23.27 -18.27
CA LEU A 428 -14.51 22.64 -17.11
C LEU A 428 -14.35 23.47 -15.83
N LEU A 429 -13.25 24.21 -15.66
CA LEU A 429 -13.09 25.14 -14.52
C LEU A 429 -14.24 26.15 -14.45
N VAL A 430 -14.68 26.65 -15.61
CA VAL A 430 -15.76 27.62 -15.71
C VAL A 430 -17.12 26.93 -15.66
N THR A 431 -17.42 26.02 -16.59
CA THR A 431 -18.75 25.41 -16.73
C THR A 431 -19.21 24.60 -15.52
N HIS A 432 -18.28 24.20 -14.64
CA HIS A 432 -18.59 23.44 -13.42
C HIS A 432 -18.26 24.18 -12.14
N ASN A 433 -17.94 25.47 -12.23
CA ASN A 433 -17.50 26.34 -11.16
C ASN A 433 -16.27 25.81 -10.40
N THR A 434 -15.44 26.73 -9.94
CA THR A 434 -14.22 26.42 -9.20
C THR A 434 -14.18 27.21 -7.91
N ALA A 435 -13.72 26.58 -6.82
CA ALA A 435 -13.43 27.26 -5.57
C ALA A 435 -11.94 27.17 -5.23
N ILE A 436 -11.34 28.30 -4.82
CA ILE A 436 -10.00 28.40 -4.26
C ILE A 436 -10.13 28.84 -2.81
N LEU A 437 -9.80 27.95 -1.88
CA LEU A 437 -10.08 28.10 -0.45
C LEU A 437 -8.78 27.99 0.35
N GLY A 438 -8.55 28.90 1.31
CA GLY A 438 -7.36 28.85 2.17
C GLY A 438 -7.06 30.15 2.92
N ILE A 439 -6.27 30.09 3.98
CA ILE A 439 -5.94 31.26 4.81
C ILE A 439 -5.12 32.33 4.05
N LEU A 440 -4.88 33.49 4.66
CA LEU A 440 -4.04 34.54 4.07
C LEU A 440 -2.59 34.06 3.84
N GLY A 441 -1.97 34.54 2.75
CA GLY A 441 -0.55 34.31 2.47
C GLY A 441 -0.18 32.96 1.82
N VAL A 442 -1.07 31.97 1.77
CA VAL A 442 -0.76 30.60 1.28
C VAL A 442 -0.61 30.47 -0.25
N GLY A 443 -0.88 31.55 -0.99
CA GLY A 443 -0.75 31.58 -2.45
C GLY A 443 -2.06 31.44 -3.24
N LYS A 444 -3.22 31.71 -2.63
CA LYS A 444 -4.52 31.75 -3.33
C LYS A 444 -4.50 32.66 -4.56
N SER A 445 -4.06 33.91 -4.38
CA SER A 445 -4.02 34.92 -5.44
C SER A 445 -3.10 34.51 -6.59
N PHE A 446 -2.01 33.80 -6.30
CA PHE A 446 -1.11 33.30 -7.34
C PHE A 446 -1.78 32.23 -8.18
N LEU A 447 -2.45 31.26 -7.55
CA LEU A 447 -3.22 30.25 -8.24
C LEU A 447 -4.36 30.87 -9.05
N SER A 448 -5.09 31.83 -8.47
CA SER A 448 -6.24 32.44 -9.15
C SER A 448 -5.83 33.24 -10.39
N LEU A 449 -4.73 33.99 -10.33
CA LEU A 449 -4.14 34.65 -11.50
C LEU A 449 -3.75 33.62 -12.56
N GLU A 450 -3.11 32.52 -12.15
CA GLU A 450 -2.73 31.41 -13.04
C GLU A 450 -3.93 30.82 -13.78
N LEU A 451 -5.03 30.55 -13.06
CA LEU A 451 -6.25 29.99 -13.64
C LEU A 451 -6.96 30.99 -14.56
N VAL A 452 -6.94 32.29 -14.23
CA VAL A 452 -7.51 33.34 -15.09
C VAL A 452 -6.74 33.44 -16.40
N GLU A 453 -5.40 33.45 -16.37
CA GLU A 453 -4.58 33.49 -17.59
C GLU A 453 -4.85 32.27 -18.49
N ARG A 454 -4.99 31.07 -17.91
CA ARG A 454 -5.37 29.86 -18.66
C ARG A 454 -6.77 29.96 -19.25
N THR A 455 -7.72 30.50 -18.50
CA THR A 455 -9.11 30.70 -18.95
C THR A 455 -9.17 31.67 -20.13
N ILE A 456 -8.42 32.77 -20.06
CA ILE A 456 -8.29 33.75 -21.16
C ILE A 456 -7.68 33.09 -22.40
N ARG A 457 -6.58 32.33 -22.25
CA ARG A 457 -5.92 31.65 -23.38
C ARG A 457 -6.78 30.55 -23.99
N ALA A 458 -7.68 29.94 -23.23
CA ALA A 458 -8.68 29.01 -23.75
C ALA A 458 -9.81 29.70 -24.55
N GLY A 459 -9.79 31.04 -24.65
CA GLY A 459 -10.76 31.83 -25.41
C GLY A 459 -12.00 32.24 -24.63
N THR A 460 -12.05 31.97 -23.32
CA THR A 460 -13.17 32.39 -22.47
C THR A 460 -12.96 33.82 -21.99
N LYS A 461 -14.01 34.66 -22.08
CA LYS A 461 -13.99 36.02 -21.55
C LYS A 461 -14.01 35.98 -20.03
N VAL A 462 -13.29 36.87 -19.35
CA VAL A 462 -13.23 36.90 -17.88
C VAL A 462 -13.71 38.24 -17.35
N VAL A 463 -14.62 38.20 -16.37
CA VAL A 463 -15.07 39.35 -15.60
C VAL A 463 -14.63 39.14 -14.15
N CYS A 464 -13.64 39.91 -13.69
CA CYS A 464 -13.17 39.88 -12.32
C CYS A 464 -13.87 40.92 -11.46
N LEU A 465 -14.47 40.46 -10.37
CA LEU A 465 -14.92 41.29 -9.27
C LEU A 465 -13.81 41.30 -8.22
N ASP A 466 -12.94 42.31 -8.28
CA ASP A 466 -11.71 42.40 -7.52
C ASP A 466 -11.81 43.50 -6.46
N LEU A 467 -11.87 43.12 -5.18
CA LEU A 467 -11.90 44.08 -4.07
C LEU A 467 -10.49 44.55 -3.68
N THR A 468 -9.44 43.84 -4.09
CA THR A 468 -8.05 44.13 -3.74
C THR A 468 -7.31 45.03 -4.73
N ASP A 469 -7.89 45.24 -5.92
CA ASP A 469 -7.27 45.94 -7.06
C ASP A 469 -5.92 45.33 -7.51
N GLN A 470 -5.67 44.06 -7.20
CA GLN A 470 -4.41 43.39 -7.58
C GLN A 470 -4.43 42.93 -9.04
N TYR A 471 -5.58 42.53 -9.57
CA TYR A 471 -5.67 41.87 -10.87
C TYR A 471 -5.31 42.79 -12.03
N ALA A 472 -5.68 44.06 -11.96
CA ALA A 472 -5.39 45.03 -13.02
C ALA A 472 -3.88 45.16 -13.27
N LYS A 473 -3.09 45.21 -12.19
CA LYS A 473 -1.63 45.27 -12.26
C LYS A 473 -1.03 43.96 -12.76
N GLU A 474 -1.47 42.85 -12.17
CA GLU A 474 -0.86 41.53 -12.37
C GLU A 474 -1.21 40.89 -13.73
N LEU A 475 -2.34 41.29 -14.33
CA LEU A 475 -2.83 40.85 -15.63
C LEU A 475 -2.77 41.96 -16.70
N SER A 476 -1.85 42.92 -16.55
CA SER A 476 -1.66 44.03 -17.50
C SER A 476 -1.44 43.59 -18.96
N LEU A 477 -0.94 42.37 -19.19
CA LEU A 477 -0.85 41.78 -20.55
C LEU A 477 -2.21 41.56 -21.22
N PHE A 478 -3.27 41.38 -20.44
CA PHE A 478 -4.63 41.12 -20.90
C PHE A 478 -5.60 42.28 -20.58
N TYR A 479 -5.11 43.33 -19.91
CA TYR A 479 -5.92 44.42 -19.38
C TYR A 479 -5.39 45.78 -19.89
N ASP A 480 -6.17 46.41 -20.78
CA ASP A 480 -5.92 47.77 -21.24
C ASP A 480 -6.46 48.77 -20.21
N GLU A 481 -5.56 49.29 -19.38
CA GLU A 481 -5.92 50.18 -18.27
C GLU A 481 -6.55 51.49 -18.73
N GLU A 482 -6.04 52.11 -19.79
CA GLU A 482 -6.55 53.39 -20.30
C GLU A 482 -7.95 53.22 -20.90
N ALA A 483 -8.14 52.19 -21.73
CA ALA A 483 -9.45 51.92 -22.33
C ALA A 483 -10.52 51.54 -21.28
N GLN A 484 -10.13 50.83 -20.22
CA GLN A 484 -11.06 50.47 -19.14
C GLN A 484 -11.35 51.64 -18.21
N LYS A 485 -10.38 52.51 -17.95
CA LYS A 485 -10.55 53.71 -17.10
C LYS A 485 -11.66 54.61 -17.64
N GLN A 486 -11.67 54.89 -18.94
CA GLN A 486 -12.74 55.70 -19.56
C GLN A 486 -14.12 55.07 -19.35
N LYS A 487 -14.25 53.75 -19.55
CA LYS A 487 -15.51 53.02 -19.35
C LYS A 487 -15.94 53.00 -17.87
N LEU A 488 -15.00 52.87 -16.94
CA LEU A 488 -15.28 52.91 -15.51
C LEU A 488 -15.71 54.31 -15.05
N GLU A 489 -15.09 55.36 -15.58
CA GLU A 489 -15.48 56.76 -15.31
C GLU A 489 -16.92 57.04 -15.75
N GLU A 490 -17.37 56.51 -16.89
CA GLU A 490 -18.79 56.58 -17.29
C GLU A 490 -19.70 55.98 -16.23
N LEU A 491 -19.39 54.78 -15.74
CA LEU A 491 -20.19 54.09 -14.72
C LEU A 491 -20.17 54.83 -13.37
N PHE A 492 -19.02 55.38 -12.96
CA PHE A 492 -18.92 56.20 -11.75
C PHE A 492 -19.78 57.47 -11.84
N ASN A 493 -19.79 58.13 -13.01
CA ASN A 493 -20.59 59.33 -13.23
C ASN A 493 -22.10 59.02 -13.15
N VAL A 494 -22.54 57.93 -13.81
CA VAL A 494 -23.94 57.46 -13.72
C VAL A 494 -24.32 57.12 -12.29
N GLY A 495 -23.46 56.39 -11.57
CA GLY A 495 -23.66 56.03 -10.17
C GLY A 495 -23.88 57.27 -9.28
N ARG A 496 -22.89 58.17 -9.25
CA ARG A 496 -22.87 59.37 -8.40
C ARG A 496 -24.03 60.32 -8.67
N ALA A 497 -24.43 60.48 -9.94
CA ALA A 497 -25.57 61.31 -10.31
C ALA A 497 -26.89 60.82 -9.69
N GLY A 498 -26.98 59.54 -9.35
CA GLY A 498 -28.15 58.95 -8.71
C GLY A 498 -28.51 59.55 -7.35
N LYS A 499 -27.53 60.05 -6.58
CA LYS A 499 -27.75 60.55 -5.22
C LYS A 499 -28.82 61.64 -5.14
N THR A 500 -28.91 62.48 -6.18
CA THR A 500 -29.85 63.60 -6.27
C THR A 500 -31.01 63.34 -7.22
N LYS A 501 -31.08 62.15 -7.84
CA LYS A 501 -32.09 61.80 -8.84
C LYS A 501 -33.34 61.24 -8.17
N VAL A 502 -34.31 62.12 -7.92
CA VAL A 502 -35.56 61.77 -7.24
C VAL A 502 -36.68 61.55 -8.28
N SER A 503 -37.44 60.46 -8.12
CA SER A 503 -38.61 60.15 -8.97
C SER A 503 -39.89 59.99 -8.15
N LYS A 504 -41.05 60.20 -8.80
CA LYS A 504 -42.37 59.89 -8.22
C LYS A 504 -42.57 58.40 -8.04
N ASN A 505 -42.06 57.60 -8.97
CA ASN A 505 -42.00 56.15 -8.84
C ASN A 505 -40.71 55.80 -8.09
N VAL A 506 -40.83 55.16 -6.93
CA VAL A 506 -39.69 54.88 -6.03
C VAL A 506 -38.63 54.03 -6.74
N GLU A 507 -39.05 53.02 -7.50
CA GLU A 507 -38.15 52.12 -8.23
C GLU A 507 -37.37 52.79 -9.37
N GLU A 508 -37.85 53.94 -9.86
CA GLU A 508 -37.19 54.73 -10.91
C GLU A 508 -36.27 55.82 -10.35
N GLY A 509 -36.30 56.03 -9.03
CA GLY A 509 -35.44 56.97 -8.32
C GLY A 509 -34.02 56.41 -8.13
N GLY A 510 -33.03 57.29 -8.10
CA GLY A 510 -31.62 56.93 -7.98
C GLY A 510 -30.97 56.59 -9.32
N SER A 511 -29.88 55.83 -9.25
CA SER A 511 -29.06 55.42 -10.41
C SER A 511 -29.13 53.93 -10.74
N VAL A 512 -29.83 53.09 -9.96
CA VAL A 512 -29.86 51.63 -10.17
C VAL A 512 -30.23 51.23 -11.59
N VAL A 513 -31.33 51.75 -12.13
CA VAL A 513 -31.83 51.38 -13.48
C VAL A 513 -30.85 51.80 -14.58
N GLU A 514 -30.38 53.04 -14.51
CA GLU A 514 -29.46 53.61 -15.51
C GLU A 514 -28.08 52.95 -15.44
N PHE A 515 -27.57 52.71 -14.24
CA PHE A 515 -26.33 51.99 -13.99
C PHE A 515 -26.41 50.56 -14.52
N THR A 516 -27.49 49.84 -14.23
CA THR A 516 -27.72 48.47 -14.73
C THR A 516 -27.75 48.45 -16.26
N GLY A 517 -28.47 49.38 -16.88
CA GLY A 517 -28.51 49.51 -18.34
C GLY A 517 -27.13 49.76 -18.95
N LYS A 518 -26.32 50.62 -18.32
CA LYS A 518 -24.97 50.95 -18.78
C LYS A 518 -23.98 49.80 -18.59
N VAL A 519 -24.05 49.09 -17.46
CA VAL A 519 -23.28 47.86 -17.21
C VAL A 519 -23.61 46.81 -18.27
N LYS A 520 -24.90 46.60 -18.57
CA LYS A 520 -25.34 45.67 -19.62
C LYS A 520 -24.84 46.07 -21.00
N GLU A 521 -24.92 47.34 -21.39
CA GLU A 521 -24.38 47.84 -22.66
C GLU A 521 -22.86 47.57 -22.77
N HIS A 522 -22.13 47.83 -21.69
CA HIS A 522 -20.70 47.60 -21.61
C HIS A 522 -20.34 46.11 -21.72
N LEU A 523 -21.10 45.25 -21.05
CA LEU A 523 -20.90 43.80 -21.07
C LEU A 523 -21.30 43.17 -22.41
N ASP A 524 -22.35 43.66 -23.05
CA ASP A 524 -22.79 43.21 -24.38
C ASP A 524 -21.67 43.39 -25.42
N LYS A 525 -21.05 44.59 -25.45
CA LYS A 525 -19.88 44.85 -26.30
C LYS A 525 -18.68 43.97 -25.95
N PHE A 526 -18.44 43.72 -24.66
CA PHE A 526 -17.30 42.92 -24.21
C PHE A 526 -17.46 41.43 -24.56
N LEU A 527 -18.67 40.88 -24.39
CA LEU A 527 -18.99 39.47 -24.61
C LEU A 527 -19.33 39.13 -26.07
N ALA A 528 -19.35 40.12 -26.96
CA ALA A 528 -19.51 39.91 -28.40
C ALA A 528 -18.34 39.09 -28.98
N GLU A 529 -18.62 38.22 -29.95
CA GLU A 529 -17.62 37.30 -30.54
C GLU A 529 -16.45 38.04 -31.21
N ASN A 530 -16.71 39.22 -31.76
CA ASN A 530 -15.76 40.10 -32.43
C ASN A 530 -15.02 41.07 -31.48
N SER A 531 -15.28 41.01 -30.17
CA SER A 531 -14.54 41.79 -29.18
C SER A 531 -13.12 41.27 -29.03
N GLY A 532 -12.13 42.15 -29.19
CA GLY A 532 -10.72 41.85 -28.90
C GLY A 532 -10.38 41.82 -27.39
N GLU A 533 -11.29 42.28 -26.53
CA GLU A 533 -11.06 42.33 -25.07
C GLU A 533 -11.30 40.96 -24.44
N SER A 534 -10.36 40.44 -23.65
CA SER A 534 -10.51 39.15 -22.96
C SER A 534 -10.81 39.27 -21.47
N LEU A 535 -10.49 40.40 -20.85
CA LEU A 535 -10.58 40.61 -19.41
C LEU A 535 -11.26 41.94 -19.09
N ARG A 536 -12.19 41.90 -18.14
CA ARG A 536 -12.81 43.08 -17.54
C ARG A 536 -12.74 43.00 -16.04
N ILE A 537 -12.44 44.12 -15.38
CA ILE A 537 -12.25 44.17 -13.92
C ILE A 537 -13.17 45.25 -13.36
N TYR A 538 -13.93 44.88 -12.35
CA TYR A 538 -14.79 45.76 -11.57
C TYR A 538 -14.41 45.62 -10.10
N ASN A 539 -14.34 46.74 -9.38
CA ASN A 539 -14.28 46.73 -7.92
C ASN A 539 -15.65 47.19 -7.40
N PRO A 540 -16.54 46.27 -6.98
CA PRO A 540 -17.90 46.60 -6.55
C PRO A 540 -17.96 47.64 -5.43
N ALA A 541 -16.94 47.68 -4.55
CA ALA A 541 -16.89 48.62 -3.44
C ALA A 541 -16.60 50.07 -3.84
N LYS A 542 -16.13 50.31 -5.07
CA LYS A 542 -15.86 51.67 -5.59
C LYS A 542 -17.09 52.34 -6.22
N PHE A 543 -18.15 51.61 -6.50
CA PHE A 543 -19.33 52.17 -7.16
C PHE A 543 -20.31 52.79 -6.16
N GLU A 544 -20.54 54.09 -6.27
CA GLU A 544 -21.59 54.80 -5.53
C GLU A 544 -22.92 54.73 -6.31
N VAL A 545 -23.62 53.60 -6.27
CA VAL A 545 -24.94 53.43 -6.90
C VAL A 545 -26.02 53.72 -5.87
N TRP A 546 -27.07 54.47 -6.23
CA TRP A 546 -28.10 54.92 -5.29
C TRP A 546 -29.47 54.37 -5.65
N ARG A 547 -30.23 53.89 -4.65
CA ARG A 547 -31.66 53.56 -4.72
C ARG A 547 -32.46 54.56 -3.89
N GLN A 548 -33.67 54.89 -4.36
CA GLN A 548 -34.64 55.64 -3.58
C GLN A 548 -35.48 54.68 -2.72
N ASP A 549 -35.58 54.93 -1.41
CA ASP A 549 -36.29 54.07 -0.45
C ASP A 549 -37.64 54.66 0.01
N SER A 550 -37.95 55.91 -0.36
CA SER A 550 -39.21 56.55 0.02
C SER A 550 -39.87 57.29 -1.14
N LYS A 551 -41.17 57.53 -1.03
CA LYS A 551 -41.85 58.50 -1.90
C LYS A 551 -41.26 59.90 -1.68
N PRO A 552 -41.19 60.73 -2.72
CA PRO A 552 -40.63 62.07 -2.60
C PRO A 552 -41.58 63.01 -1.84
N PHE A 553 -41.00 63.86 -0.99
CA PHE A 553 -41.68 64.97 -0.32
C PHE A 553 -40.83 66.25 -0.52
N ASN A 554 -41.42 67.31 -1.08
CA ASN A 554 -40.70 68.54 -1.45
C ASN A 554 -39.43 68.29 -2.31
N ASN A 555 -39.51 67.39 -3.30
CA ASN A 555 -38.39 66.95 -4.16
C ASN A 555 -37.21 66.33 -3.40
N VAL A 556 -37.41 65.88 -2.16
CA VAL A 556 -36.44 65.11 -1.38
C VAL A 556 -37.01 63.73 -1.09
N ALA A 557 -36.19 62.70 -1.22
CA ALA A 557 -36.55 61.33 -0.85
C ALA A 557 -35.41 60.72 -0.04
N SER A 558 -35.71 59.68 0.74
CA SER A 558 -34.69 58.85 1.38
C SER A 558 -33.93 58.09 0.30
N MET A 559 -32.61 58.19 0.33
CA MET A 559 -31.72 57.54 -0.64
C MET A 559 -30.75 56.63 0.12
N ALA A 560 -30.53 55.43 -0.40
CA ALA A 560 -29.56 54.47 0.11
C ALA A 560 -28.56 54.10 -0.98
N SER A 561 -27.27 54.06 -0.63
CA SER A 561 -26.24 53.54 -1.53
C SER A 561 -26.29 52.01 -1.54
N LEU A 562 -26.15 51.41 -2.72
CA LEU A 562 -26.06 49.97 -2.85
C LEU A 562 -24.78 49.42 -2.23
N THR A 563 -24.87 48.22 -1.68
CA THR A 563 -23.72 47.49 -1.15
C THR A 563 -22.90 46.84 -2.26
N PRO A 564 -21.66 46.39 -1.98
CA PRO A 564 -20.88 45.56 -2.91
C PRO A 564 -21.62 44.29 -3.35
N CYS A 565 -22.45 43.69 -2.50
CA CYS A 565 -23.27 42.52 -2.84
C CYS A 565 -24.35 42.88 -3.87
N GLU A 566 -25.04 44.01 -3.67
CA GLU A 566 -26.07 44.48 -4.60
C GLU A 566 -25.49 44.85 -5.97
N VAL A 567 -24.33 45.51 -6.01
CA VAL A 567 -23.60 45.79 -7.27
C VAL A 567 -23.10 44.51 -7.93
N THR A 568 -22.62 43.54 -7.15
CA THR A 568 -22.22 42.21 -7.64
C THR A 568 -23.38 41.49 -8.31
N ARG A 569 -24.58 41.55 -7.72
CA ARG A 569 -25.79 41.01 -8.35
C ARG A 569 -26.04 41.65 -9.70
N ILE A 570 -26.02 42.98 -9.79
CA ILE A 570 -26.27 43.71 -11.04
C ILE A 570 -25.33 43.25 -12.15
N ILE A 571 -24.02 43.15 -11.86
CA ILE A 571 -23.02 42.72 -12.84
C ILE A 571 -23.28 41.26 -13.26
N THR A 572 -23.51 40.37 -12.29
CA THR A 572 -23.71 38.94 -12.54
C THR A 572 -24.98 38.65 -13.35
N GLU A 573 -26.10 39.30 -13.01
CA GLU A 573 -27.36 39.19 -13.76
C GLU A 573 -27.21 39.79 -15.17
N SER A 574 -26.51 40.92 -15.32
CA SER A 574 -26.25 41.51 -16.63
C SER A 574 -25.42 40.59 -17.54
N VAL A 575 -24.39 39.93 -17.00
CA VAL A 575 -23.62 38.92 -17.75
C VAL A 575 -24.52 37.77 -18.19
N LEU A 576 -25.36 37.24 -17.29
CA LEU A 576 -26.28 36.16 -17.62
C LEU A 576 -27.26 36.56 -18.71
N GLU A 577 -27.89 37.73 -18.61
CA GLU A 577 -28.86 38.21 -19.60
C GLU A 577 -28.24 38.38 -20.99
N VAL A 578 -27.02 38.90 -21.07
CA VAL A 578 -26.28 39.02 -22.34
C VAL A 578 -26.05 37.62 -22.94
N LEU A 579 -25.57 36.67 -22.13
CA LEU A 579 -25.29 35.30 -22.61
C LEU A 579 -26.55 34.52 -22.97
N GLN A 580 -27.67 34.75 -22.29
CA GLN A 580 -28.97 34.20 -22.68
C GLN A 580 -29.39 34.65 -24.08
N GLY A 581 -29.13 35.93 -24.42
CA GLY A 581 -29.35 36.45 -25.76
C GLY A 581 -28.50 35.76 -26.84
N GLN A 582 -27.35 35.18 -26.46
CA GLN A 582 -26.46 34.44 -27.36
C GLN A 582 -26.76 32.94 -27.46
N GLY A 583 -27.78 32.43 -26.76
CA GLY A 583 -28.20 31.03 -26.80
C GLY A 583 -27.41 30.07 -25.90
N MET A 584 -27.97 28.86 -25.74
CA MET A 584 -27.40 27.82 -24.89
C MET A 584 -26.10 27.23 -25.48
N THR A 585 -25.19 26.82 -24.60
CA THR A 585 -23.93 26.18 -25.00
C THR A 585 -23.34 25.34 -23.86
N ASP A 586 -22.58 24.31 -24.22
CA ASP A 586 -21.79 23.49 -23.30
C ASP A 586 -20.34 24.00 -23.13
N ARG A 587 -19.96 25.06 -23.86
CA ARG A 587 -18.62 25.68 -23.78
C ARG A 587 -18.64 26.94 -22.92
N ALA A 588 -17.53 27.17 -22.23
CA ALA A 588 -17.30 28.35 -21.41
C ALA A 588 -17.20 29.61 -22.29
N LYS A 589 -18.16 30.53 -22.11
CA LYS A 589 -18.19 31.84 -22.76
C LYS A 589 -17.69 32.95 -21.84
N CYS A 590 -18.09 32.91 -20.57
CA CYS A 590 -17.69 33.89 -19.57
C CYS A 590 -17.39 33.25 -18.21
N CYS A 591 -16.27 33.64 -17.61
CA CYS A 591 -15.92 33.31 -16.24
C CYS A 591 -16.08 34.54 -15.34
N LEU A 592 -16.90 34.43 -14.29
CA LEU A 592 -16.96 35.41 -13.21
C LEU A 592 -15.96 35.04 -12.12
N VAL A 593 -15.05 35.95 -11.78
CA VAL A 593 -14.10 35.73 -10.67
C VAL A 593 -14.57 36.56 -9.48
N PHE A 594 -14.89 35.88 -8.37
CA PHE A 594 -15.25 36.52 -7.11
C PHE A 594 -14.03 36.49 -6.19
N GLU A 595 -13.25 37.58 -6.22
CA GLU A 595 -12.17 37.82 -5.29
C GLU A 595 -12.75 38.29 -3.94
N GLU A 596 -12.16 37.87 -2.82
CA GLU A 596 -12.71 38.10 -1.48
C GLU A 596 -14.21 37.74 -1.38
N ALA A 597 -14.59 36.57 -1.93
CA ALA A 597 -15.98 36.20 -2.18
C ALA A 597 -16.91 36.30 -0.96
N HIS A 598 -16.38 36.18 0.25
CA HIS A 598 -17.15 36.33 1.49
C HIS A 598 -17.73 37.75 1.69
N SER A 599 -17.21 38.75 0.96
CA SER A 599 -17.71 40.13 0.96
C SER A 599 -18.66 40.42 -0.22
N LEU A 600 -18.69 39.56 -1.24
CA LEU A 600 -19.49 39.75 -2.46
C LEU A 600 -20.73 38.84 -2.51
N ILE A 601 -20.59 37.62 -2.00
CA ILE A 601 -21.63 36.57 -1.95
C ILE A 601 -21.67 35.91 -0.55
N PRO A 602 -21.88 36.70 0.52
CA PRO A 602 -21.85 36.21 1.91
C PRO A 602 -22.92 35.17 2.22
N GLU A 603 -22.67 34.33 3.22
CA GLU A 603 -23.66 33.37 3.72
C GLU A 603 -24.79 34.07 4.50
N TRP A 604 -26.02 33.54 4.46
CA TRP A 604 -27.22 34.15 5.06
C TRP A 604 -27.06 34.58 6.53
N ASN A 605 -26.29 33.83 7.31
CA ASN A 605 -26.02 34.07 8.73
C ASN A 605 -24.95 35.15 8.99
N ALA A 606 -24.13 35.47 7.99
CA ALA A 606 -23.09 36.48 8.09
C ALA A 606 -23.58 37.88 7.70
N ILE A 607 -24.82 37.99 7.23
CA ILE A 607 -25.40 39.20 6.67
C ILE A 607 -26.30 39.89 7.70
N ALA A 608 -26.07 41.19 7.93
CA ALA A 608 -26.91 42.03 8.78
C ALA A 608 -28.07 42.71 8.02
N SER A 609 -27.95 42.90 6.70
CA SER A 609 -28.94 43.62 5.87
C SER A 609 -29.80 42.69 4.99
N GLU A 610 -31.11 42.94 4.90
CA GLU A 610 -31.98 42.14 4.03
C GLU A 610 -31.66 42.32 2.53
N GLY A 611 -31.13 43.49 2.15
CA GLY A 611 -30.69 43.80 0.78
C GLY A 611 -29.57 42.87 0.30
N ASP A 612 -28.54 42.66 1.12
CA ASP A 612 -27.41 41.77 0.81
C ASP A 612 -27.85 40.31 0.68
N ARG A 613 -28.83 39.88 1.49
CA ARG A 613 -29.41 38.53 1.42
C ARG A 613 -30.10 38.32 0.08
N SER A 614 -30.95 39.26 -0.32
CA SER A 614 -31.62 39.22 -1.64
C SER A 614 -30.62 39.27 -2.78
N ALA A 615 -29.59 40.13 -2.67
CA ALA A 615 -28.54 40.28 -3.67
C ALA A 615 -27.73 38.98 -3.88
N THR A 616 -27.33 38.34 -2.78
CA THR A 616 -26.59 37.09 -2.83
C THR A 616 -27.44 35.97 -3.43
N ASN A 617 -28.72 35.87 -3.06
CA ASN A 617 -29.64 34.91 -3.65
C ASN A 617 -29.82 35.11 -5.17
N GLY A 618 -29.93 36.36 -5.62
CA GLY A 618 -29.98 36.71 -7.05
C GLY A 618 -28.71 36.27 -7.79
N THR A 619 -27.54 36.60 -7.22
CA THR A 619 -26.24 36.17 -7.75
C THR A 619 -26.13 34.64 -7.84
N ALA A 620 -26.50 33.93 -6.78
CA ALA A 620 -26.47 32.47 -6.75
C ALA A 620 -27.40 31.84 -7.80
N LYS A 621 -28.61 32.38 -7.97
CA LYS A 621 -29.55 31.95 -9.01
C LYS A 621 -28.96 32.18 -10.41
N ALA A 622 -28.32 33.33 -10.63
CA ALA A 622 -27.72 33.65 -11.92
C ALA A 622 -26.56 32.70 -12.27
N ILE A 623 -25.67 32.39 -11.31
CA ILE A 623 -24.59 31.40 -11.52
C ILE A 623 -25.16 30.00 -11.81
N LEU A 624 -26.14 29.55 -11.03
CA LEU A 624 -26.80 28.25 -11.21
C LEU A 624 -27.46 28.09 -12.58
N GLN A 625 -28.14 29.13 -13.06
CA GLN A 625 -28.79 29.14 -14.37
C GLN A 625 -27.78 29.34 -15.51
N GLY A 626 -26.72 30.11 -15.25
CA GLY A 626 -25.71 30.52 -16.20
C GLY A 626 -24.94 29.38 -16.85
N ARG A 627 -24.80 28.25 -16.15
CA ARG A 627 -24.14 27.05 -16.70
C ARG A 627 -24.69 26.63 -18.07
N LYS A 628 -26.00 26.78 -18.30
CA LYS A 628 -26.67 26.45 -19.59
C LYS A 628 -26.25 27.36 -20.75
N PHE A 629 -25.65 28.50 -20.46
CA PHE A 629 -25.28 29.56 -21.39
C PHE A 629 -23.77 29.80 -21.41
N GLY A 630 -22.98 28.89 -20.85
CA GLY A 630 -21.52 29.02 -20.79
C GLY A 630 -21.00 30.03 -19.75
N LEU A 631 -21.84 30.42 -18.78
CA LEU A 631 -21.44 31.21 -17.62
C LEU A 631 -21.10 30.30 -16.44
N GLY A 632 -19.97 30.54 -15.81
CA GLY A 632 -19.67 29.98 -14.49
C GLY A 632 -18.67 30.84 -13.74
N CYS A 633 -18.14 30.34 -12.63
CA CYS A 633 -17.33 31.19 -11.75
C CYS A 633 -16.11 30.53 -11.13
N ILE A 634 -15.17 31.37 -10.70
CA ILE A 634 -14.08 31.06 -9.78
C ILE A 634 -14.31 31.85 -8.50
N VAL A 635 -14.54 31.15 -7.40
CA VAL A 635 -14.77 31.71 -6.06
C VAL A 635 -13.47 31.66 -5.26
N ILE A 636 -12.99 32.80 -4.77
CA ILE A 636 -11.74 32.88 -4.01
C ILE A 636 -12.04 33.44 -2.63
N THR A 637 -11.70 32.71 -1.57
CA THR A 637 -11.92 33.18 -0.20
C THR A 637 -10.96 32.53 0.81
N GLN A 638 -10.73 33.27 1.88
CA GLN A 638 -10.06 32.86 3.12
C GLN A 638 -11.02 32.59 4.27
N ARG A 639 -12.31 32.91 4.09
CA ARG A 639 -13.37 32.67 5.07
C ARG A 639 -14.44 31.77 4.46
N THR A 640 -14.11 30.49 4.27
CA THR A 640 -14.98 29.51 3.59
C THR A 640 -16.39 29.46 4.20
N ALA A 641 -16.48 29.50 5.55
CA ALA A 641 -17.76 29.46 6.27
C ALA A 641 -18.67 30.68 6.02
N ASN A 642 -18.13 31.79 5.53
CA ASN A 642 -18.85 33.05 5.33
C ASN A 642 -19.31 33.26 3.89
N VAL A 643 -19.09 32.29 2.98
CA VAL A 643 -19.57 32.35 1.59
C VAL A 643 -20.81 31.49 1.44
N THR A 644 -21.76 31.92 0.61
CA THR A 644 -23.00 31.17 0.37
C THR A 644 -22.77 29.73 -0.09
N LYS A 645 -23.33 28.78 0.66
CA LYS A 645 -23.32 27.35 0.30
C LYS A 645 -24.04 27.05 -1.00
N THR A 646 -24.96 27.90 -1.44
CA THR A 646 -25.68 27.73 -2.71
C THR A 646 -24.73 27.71 -3.90
N ILE A 647 -23.69 28.56 -3.89
CA ILE A 647 -22.65 28.59 -4.94
C ILE A 647 -21.54 27.59 -4.64
N LEU A 648 -21.05 27.54 -3.39
CA LEU A 648 -19.96 26.63 -3.02
C LEU A 648 -20.31 25.16 -3.26
N ASN A 649 -21.55 24.73 -2.98
CA ASN A 649 -21.97 23.35 -3.23
C ASN A 649 -22.06 22.98 -4.71
N GLN A 650 -21.96 23.96 -5.60
CA GLN A 650 -21.99 23.80 -7.05
C GLN A 650 -20.61 23.99 -7.68
N CYS A 651 -19.57 24.20 -6.86
CA CYS A 651 -18.19 24.18 -7.28
C CYS A 651 -17.74 22.72 -7.36
N ASN A 652 -17.76 22.14 -8.56
CA ASN A 652 -17.33 20.76 -8.76
C ASN A 652 -15.81 20.66 -8.95
N THR A 653 -15.08 21.77 -8.90
CA THR A 653 -13.61 21.79 -8.79
C THR A 653 -13.21 22.61 -7.58
N ILE A 654 -12.37 22.07 -6.72
CA ILE A 654 -11.92 22.70 -5.49
C ILE A 654 -10.39 22.61 -5.41
N PHE A 655 -9.76 23.75 -5.16
CA PHE A 655 -8.39 23.88 -4.71
C PHE A 655 -8.40 24.29 -3.24
N ALA A 656 -8.20 23.31 -2.37
CA ALA A 656 -8.13 23.51 -0.93
C ALA A 656 -6.66 23.68 -0.51
N LEU A 657 -6.25 24.92 -0.28
CA LEU A 657 -4.97 25.26 0.33
C LEU A 657 -5.08 25.14 1.86
N ARG A 658 -4.04 25.52 2.60
CA ARG A 658 -4.04 25.43 4.06
C ARG A 658 -5.23 26.16 4.70
N VAL A 659 -5.96 25.47 5.57
CA VAL A 659 -7.14 25.92 6.33
C VAL A 659 -6.99 25.52 7.79
N PHE A 660 -7.42 26.39 8.72
CA PHE A 660 -7.40 26.12 10.17
C PHE A 660 -8.78 26.11 10.82
N ASP A 661 -9.79 26.73 10.20
CA ASP A 661 -11.11 26.86 10.82
C ASP A 661 -11.91 25.55 10.72
N ALA A 662 -12.48 25.10 11.84
CA ALA A 662 -13.20 23.83 11.92
C ALA A 662 -14.38 23.76 10.94
N THR A 663 -15.10 24.87 10.75
CA THR A 663 -16.26 24.92 9.85
C THR A 663 -15.87 24.78 8.38
N GLY A 664 -14.80 25.44 7.93
CA GLY A 664 -14.26 25.30 6.58
C GLY A 664 -13.68 23.90 6.33
N MET A 665 -13.04 23.33 7.33
CA MET A 665 -12.55 21.94 7.29
C MET A 665 -13.70 20.95 7.16
N GLU A 666 -14.78 21.11 7.93
CA GLU A 666 -15.97 20.27 7.85
C GLU A 666 -16.69 20.41 6.51
N PHE A 667 -16.76 21.62 5.95
CA PHE A 667 -17.26 21.83 4.60
C PHE A 667 -16.44 21.06 3.57
N LEU A 668 -15.10 21.22 3.59
CA LEU A 668 -14.18 20.59 2.65
C LEU A 668 -14.17 19.06 2.79
N ARG A 669 -14.29 18.53 4.00
CA ARG A 669 -14.33 17.09 4.32
C ARG A 669 -15.36 16.32 3.49
N ASN A 670 -16.50 16.93 3.15
CA ASN A 670 -17.52 16.31 2.30
C ASN A 670 -17.08 16.11 0.83
N TYR A 671 -16.10 16.89 0.36
CA TYR A 671 -15.61 16.86 -1.03
C TYR A 671 -14.29 16.11 -1.16
N ILE A 672 -13.34 16.37 -0.26
CA ILE A 672 -11.99 15.79 -0.34
C ILE A 672 -11.82 14.54 0.56
N GLY A 673 -12.81 14.24 1.40
CA GLY A 673 -12.78 13.13 2.35
C GLY A 673 -11.95 13.39 3.60
N ASP A 674 -12.15 12.55 4.62
CA ASP A 674 -11.53 12.67 5.95
C ASP A 674 -10.00 12.68 5.90
N ASP A 675 -9.43 11.82 5.06
CA ASP A 675 -7.98 11.65 4.92
C ASP A 675 -7.31 12.96 4.52
N TYR A 676 -7.80 13.60 3.45
CA TYR A 676 -7.22 14.85 2.96
C TYR A 676 -7.65 16.07 3.76
N ALA A 677 -8.85 16.06 4.35
CA ALA A 677 -9.23 17.12 5.26
C ALA A 677 -8.23 17.19 6.42
N GLY A 678 -7.86 16.05 7.04
CA GLY A 678 -6.91 16.01 8.14
C GLY A 678 -5.53 16.61 7.84
N VAL A 679 -5.12 16.68 6.56
CA VAL A 679 -3.81 17.24 6.17
C VAL A 679 -3.82 18.74 5.92
N LEU A 680 -4.99 19.34 5.70
CA LEU A 680 -5.09 20.75 5.28
C LEU A 680 -4.42 21.72 6.24
N SER A 681 -4.47 21.48 7.55
CA SER A 681 -3.85 22.35 8.55
C SER A 681 -2.31 22.34 8.50
N ASN A 682 -1.72 21.25 8.01
CA ASN A 682 -0.28 21.04 7.96
C ASN A 682 0.33 21.34 6.57
N LEU A 683 -0.48 21.74 5.59
CA LEU A 683 0.02 22.03 4.25
C LEU A 683 1.00 23.19 4.24
N GLU A 684 2.08 23.02 3.51
CA GLU A 684 3.02 24.10 3.20
C GLU A 684 2.38 25.13 2.26
N ASP A 685 2.98 26.32 2.19
CA ASP A 685 2.57 27.33 1.22
C ASP A 685 2.71 26.77 -0.21
N ARG A 686 1.84 27.23 -1.11
CA ARG A 686 1.75 26.73 -2.50
C ARG A 686 1.46 25.23 -2.61
N HIS A 687 1.02 24.56 -1.55
CA HIS A 687 0.42 23.23 -1.65
C HIS A 687 -1.11 23.32 -1.57
N ALA A 688 -1.77 22.43 -2.28
CA ALA A 688 -3.23 22.34 -2.30
C ALA A 688 -3.69 20.89 -2.43
N VAL A 689 -4.82 20.55 -1.82
CA VAL A 689 -5.61 19.40 -2.22
C VAL A 689 -6.49 19.82 -3.38
N VAL A 690 -6.31 19.17 -4.53
CA VAL A 690 -7.09 19.42 -5.74
C VAL A 690 -8.06 18.27 -5.93
N PHE A 691 -9.32 18.62 -6.14
CA PHE A 691 -10.39 17.67 -6.43
C PHE A 691 -11.32 18.26 -7.47
N GLY A 692 -11.85 17.41 -8.36
CA GLY A 692 -13.02 17.76 -9.14
C GLY A 692 -12.90 17.60 -10.64
N ARG A 693 -13.98 17.99 -11.34
CA ARG A 693 -14.21 17.62 -12.74
C ARG A 693 -13.19 18.20 -13.72
N ALA A 694 -12.60 19.36 -13.40
CA ALA A 694 -11.60 19.98 -14.25
C ALA A 694 -10.20 19.38 -14.09
N SER A 695 -9.93 18.64 -13.01
CA SER A 695 -8.62 18.04 -12.73
C SER A 695 -8.39 16.78 -13.58
N SER A 696 -7.14 16.53 -13.98
CA SER A 696 -6.72 15.26 -14.60
C SER A 696 -6.80 14.06 -13.63
N CYS A 697 -6.93 14.33 -12.32
CA CYS A 697 -7.19 13.33 -11.28
C CYS A 697 -8.67 13.34 -10.88
N ARG A 698 -9.30 12.16 -10.91
CA ARG A 698 -10.70 11.99 -10.46
C ARG A 698 -10.84 12.08 -8.95
N ASP A 699 -9.91 11.47 -8.24
CA ASP A 699 -9.87 11.47 -6.78
C ASP A 699 -9.12 12.70 -6.26
N PRO A 700 -9.41 13.17 -5.02
CA PRO A 700 -8.65 14.23 -4.40
C PRO A 700 -7.16 13.86 -4.30
N VAL A 701 -6.28 14.82 -4.57
CA VAL A 701 -4.83 14.63 -4.53
C VAL A 701 -4.15 15.87 -3.96
N LEU A 702 -3.12 15.68 -3.15
CA LEU A 702 -2.24 16.75 -2.68
C LEU A 702 -1.20 17.08 -3.76
N VAL A 703 -1.11 18.36 -4.11
CA VAL A 703 -0.26 18.86 -5.18
C VAL A 703 0.59 20.02 -4.67
N ARG A 704 1.80 20.14 -5.22
CA ARG A 704 2.62 21.36 -5.17
C ARG A 704 2.29 22.20 -6.40
N LEU A 705 1.74 23.39 -6.19
CA LEU A 705 1.42 24.34 -7.26
C LEU A 705 2.69 24.94 -7.86
N ASN A 706 2.60 25.46 -9.08
CA ASN A 706 3.75 26.05 -9.79
C ASN A 706 4.35 27.24 -9.06
N ASP A 707 5.67 27.41 -9.11
CA ASP A 707 6.28 28.67 -8.69
C ASP A 707 5.82 29.80 -9.63
N ARG A 708 5.42 30.95 -9.07
CA ARG A 708 4.76 32.01 -9.86
C ARG A 708 5.67 32.55 -10.96
N ASP A 709 6.93 32.85 -10.62
CA ASP A 709 7.88 33.42 -11.57
C ASP A 709 8.19 32.47 -12.72
N LYS A 710 8.30 31.16 -12.43
CA LYS A 710 8.50 30.12 -13.45
C LYS A 710 7.27 29.94 -14.33
N PHE A 711 6.08 29.99 -13.74
CA PHE A 711 4.84 29.97 -14.53
C PHE A 711 4.79 31.17 -15.48
N ILE A 712 5.03 32.39 -14.99
CA ILE A 712 5.01 33.61 -15.78
C ILE A 712 6.01 33.50 -16.94
N SER A 713 7.26 33.08 -16.68
CA SER A 713 8.28 32.99 -17.72
C SER A 713 7.89 32.01 -18.82
N VAL A 714 7.32 30.85 -18.47
CA VAL A 714 6.98 29.82 -19.45
C VAL A 714 5.64 30.07 -20.13
N PHE A 715 4.63 30.57 -19.41
CA PHE A 715 3.26 30.71 -19.93
C PHE A 715 3.06 31.96 -20.80
N ARG A 716 3.77 33.06 -20.48
CA ARG A 716 3.62 34.34 -21.20
C ARG A 716 4.56 34.51 -22.39
N GLU A 717 5.67 33.77 -22.43
CA GLU A 717 6.40 33.49 -23.69
C GLU A 717 5.49 32.79 -24.71
#